data_AF-A0A959N6Y6-F1
#
_entry.id   AF-A0A959N6Y6-F1
#
_cell.length_a   1.000
_cell.length_b   1.000
_cell.length_c   1.000
_cell.angle_alpha   90.00
_cell.angle_beta   90.00
_cell.angle_gamma   90.00
#
_symmetry.space_group_name_H-M   'P 1'
#
loop_
_entity.id
_entity.type
_entity.pdbx_description
1 polymer ?
#
loop_
_entity_poly.entity_id
_entity_poly.type
_entity_poly.pdbx_seq_one_letter_code
_entity_poly.pdbx_strand_id
1 'polypeptide(L)'
;MKCKFYQILFFLFIAVSLNAQEHKPTQDSTKTVVIDSTKISISKSNNSATENPQNDIVYATVNNKLPKPLKVRVLYEGLKPIQNFPVHFEVISSPSKTNGIRISNLIAYTDVNGYAHTDVELGSKGGEYEFSARIEIDTEKNDIVYFKAIARESNWVLFLIAGLVGGLALFLFGMEMMSDGMKKTAGGKLRLILETLTNNRILAAAVGTFVTMIIQSSSATTVMLVSFVQAKLMTFAQTLGIILGAGIGTTITAQMIAFKLTDYALLIIGVGFLISFLSKAKKIKSIGEVILGFGILFFGMHVMSSSMFPLRTYQPFIDLLLHLENPFYGILAGTIFTALIQSSSAFTGILIILGTQGLITLDAAIPLILGSNIGTSITAILASLNTGREAKRVALAHTLFKVIGVLLFVWWIPQFADFVRSISPAGSENLTGISYLAEVVPRQIANAHTVFNIVLTLILLPFTNISAKLIYRILPDIEEEEVSIFKTKYLEDSLISTPTLALNLAKAEIIRMIVKVQRMVEQILIPFLKNDDEIIDKILTEEAEINYLNLRISKYLMKISQKDLEEERADEVFQMLHCITEIEQIGDNVSKMLVPLAKKRMELNLSFSEEGKKEIEDYHLRTMKQISRAIEVFKDVNLQSAKRMEKKYKKYRLMELELRRTHFDRIREKVPASIETSGIHLELIDWLKRIASNATNIARIFLETKHEKERLAKQKVNLSHKEITDDNDIYYPS
;
A
#
# COMPACT_ATOMS: atom_id res chain seq x y z
N MET A 1 7.55 -5.42 6.17
CA MET A 1 8.15 -4.54 7.20
C MET A 1 9.62 -4.83 7.46
N LYS A 2 10.03 -6.06 7.83
CA LYS A 2 11.44 -6.37 8.21
C LYS A 2 12.50 -6.03 7.16
N CYS A 3 12.22 -6.17 5.86
CA CYS A 3 13.20 -5.86 4.80
C CYS A 3 13.33 -4.35 4.49
N LYS A 4 12.27 -3.56 4.75
CA LYS A 4 12.23 -2.11 4.48
C LYS A 4 13.01 -1.28 5.49
N PHE A 5 13.24 -1.81 6.69
CA PHE A 5 13.89 -1.12 7.81
C PHE A 5 15.43 -1.09 7.68
N TYR A 6 16.03 -2.19 7.22
CA TYR A 6 17.50 -2.30 7.10
C TYR A 6 18.08 -1.55 5.88
N GLN A 7 17.29 -1.36 4.81
CA GLN A 7 17.75 -0.71 3.58
C GLN A 7 17.82 0.83 3.69
N ILE A 8 17.02 1.42 4.59
CA ILE A 8 16.98 2.87 4.84
C ILE A 8 18.16 3.31 5.72
N LEU A 9 18.56 2.49 6.70
CA LEU A 9 19.72 2.75 7.56
C LEU A 9 21.04 2.84 6.78
N PHE A 10 21.15 2.12 5.66
CA PHE A 10 22.37 2.06 4.85
C PHE A 10 22.65 3.38 4.10
N PHE A 11 21.62 4.10 3.66
CA PHE A 11 21.79 5.30 2.83
C PHE A 11 22.02 6.59 3.63
N LEU A 12 21.42 6.71 4.82
CA LEU A 12 21.67 7.84 5.74
C LEU A 12 23.11 7.83 6.29
N PHE A 13 23.78 6.67 6.29
CA PHE A 13 25.14 6.51 6.79
C PHE A 13 26.22 6.96 5.78
N ILE A 14 25.93 6.90 4.48
CA ILE A 14 26.90 7.24 3.41
C ILE A 14 26.97 8.75 3.16
N ALA A 15 25.87 9.49 3.34
CA ALA A 15 25.81 10.93 3.07
C ALA A 15 26.58 11.81 4.08
N VAL A 16 27.04 11.25 5.21
CA VAL A 16 27.66 12.02 6.32
C VAL A 16 29.19 11.86 6.37
N SER A 17 29.79 11.03 5.52
CA SER A 17 31.21 10.72 5.58
C SER A 17 31.92 11.21 4.32
N LEU A 18 32.46 12.44 4.32
CA LEU A 18 33.61 12.88 3.50
C LEU A 18 34.11 14.26 3.97
N ASN A 19 35.43 14.38 4.14
CA ASN A 19 36.17 15.46 4.78
C ASN A 19 37.21 16.01 3.79
N ALA A 20 37.61 17.29 3.84
CA ALA A 20 38.77 17.80 3.11
C ALA A 20 39.40 19.08 3.74
N GLN A 21 40.74 19.13 3.66
CA GLN A 21 41.70 19.99 4.37
C GLN A 21 42.00 21.34 3.67
N GLU A 22 42.50 22.31 4.45
CA GLU A 22 42.95 23.65 4.02
C GLU A 22 44.43 23.74 3.61
N HIS A 23 44.75 24.71 2.73
CA HIS A 23 46.09 25.05 2.22
C HIS A 23 46.63 26.37 2.83
N LYS A 24 47.94 26.43 3.11
CA LYS A 24 48.72 27.60 3.59
C LYS A 24 49.40 28.34 2.43
N PRO A 25 49.67 29.65 2.58
CA PRO A 25 50.95 30.18 2.12
C PRO A 25 51.65 31.18 3.07
N THR A 26 52.89 31.51 2.69
CA THR A 26 54.07 32.03 3.42
C THR A 26 54.20 33.56 3.53
N GLN A 27 55.03 33.98 4.51
CA GLN A 27 55.42 35.35 4.90
C GLN A 27 56.29 36.10 3.86
N ASP A 28 56.22 37.45 3.84
CA ASP A 28 57.43 38.28 3.99
C ASP A 28 57.18 39.75 4.46
N SER A 29 58.18 40.23 5.21
CA SER A 29 58.65 41.53 5.75
C SER A 29 57.81 42.82 5.95
N THR A 30 58.18 43.50 7.05
CA THR A 30 57.60 44.64 7.79
C THR A 30 58.15 46.02 7.42
N LYS A 31 57.32 47.08 7.56
CA LYS A 31 57.74 48.43 7.99
C LYS A 31 56.63 49.15 8.77
N THR A 32 56.95 49.61 9.97
CA THR A 32 56.03 50.25 10.94
C THR A 32 55.90 51.75 10.70
N VAL A 33 54.68 52.27 10.71
CA VAL A 33 54.36 53.72 10.71
C VAL A 33 53.53 54.02 11.96
N VAL A 34 53.78 55.16 12.59
CA VAL A 34 53.10 55.65 13.81
C VAL A 34 51.70 56.18 13.45
N ILE A 35 50.66 55.79 14.20
CA ILE A 35 49.23 55.94 13.86
C ILE A 35 48.48 56.78 14.91
N ASP A 36 47.62 57.68 14.45
CA ASP A 36 46.63 58.42 15.25
C ASP A 36 45.44 57.50 15.64
N SER A 37 45.19 57.36 16.93
CA SER A 37 44.30 56.35 17.51
C SER A 37 42.81 56.56 17.18
N THR A 38 42.38 57.79 16.89
CA THR A 38 40.95 58.14 16.69
C THR A 38 40.31 57.68 15.37
N LYS A 39 41.12 57.19 14.43
CA LYS A 39 40.71 56.84 13.04
C LYS A 39 40.75 55.35 12.73
N ILE A 40 40.92 54.51 13.75
CA ILE A 40 41.02 53.06 13.63
C ILE A 40 39.61 52.44 13.75
N SER A 41 39.29 51.46 12.91
CA SER A 41 38.01 50.75 12.90
C SER A 41 38.23 49.25 12.74
N ILE A 42 37.34 48.44 13.33
CA ILE A 42 37.32 46.98 13.22
C ILE A 42 36.01 46.52 12.56
N SER A 43 36.10 45.54 11.66
CA SER A 43 34.94 44.95 11.01
C SER A 43 35.13 43.45 10.77
N LYS A 44 34.03 42.71 10.56
CA LYS A 44 34.12 41.31 10.14
C LYS A 44 34.70 41.23 8.73
N SER A 45 35.54 40.21 8.50
CA SER A 45 36.18 40.00 7.20
C SER A 45 35.19 39.65 6.06
N ASN A 46 33.92 39.37 6.35
CA ASN A 46 32.94 38.88 5.37
C ASN A 46 32.12 40.00 4.67
N ASN A 47 32.42 41.28 4.89
CA ASN A 47 31.71 42.37 4.21
C ASN A 47 32.14 42.53 2.74
N SER A 48 31.69 41.62 1.86
CA SER A 48 31.22 42.05 0.54
C SER A 48 29.84 42.68 0.73
N ALA A 49 29.61 43.87 0.17
CA ALA A 49 28.42 44.73 0.39
C ALA A 49 27.05 44.14 -0.05
N THR A 50 26.94 42.82 -0.22
CA THR A 50 25.75 42.09 -0.68
C THR A 50 25.25 41.02 0.30
N GLU A 51 25.88 40.81 1.45
CA GLU A 51 25.45 39.77 2.41
C GLU A 51 24.74 40.35 3.65
N ASN A 52 23.59 39.75 3.94
CA ASN A 52 22.66 40.11 5.03
C ASN A 52 23.31 39.87 6.41
N PRO A 53 23.29 40.82 7.36
CA PRO A 53 23.91 40.70 8.69
C PRO A 53 23.39 39.54 9.58
N GLN A 54 22.35 38.80 9.15
CA GLN A 54 21.87 37.59 9.83
C GLN A 54 22.68 36.31 9.52
N ASN A 55 23.62 36.31 8.57
CA ASN A 55 24.36 35.10 8.13
C ASN A 55 25.61 34.75 8.96
N ASP A 56 25.87 35.41 10.09
CA ASP A 56 27.13 35.27 10.85
C ASP A 56 27.14 34.16 11.92
N ILE A 57 26.17 33.23 11.91
CA ILE A 57 26.11 32.13 12.89
C ILE A 57 26.89 30.91 12.40
N VAL A 58 27.92 30.51 13.15
CA VAL A 58 28.76 29.34 12.82
C VAL A 58 28.30 28.10 13.61
N TYR A 59 28.12 26.96 12.95
CA TYR A 59 27.71 25.71 13.61
C TYR A 59 28.91 24.77 13.76
N ALA A 60 29.06 24.18 14.94
CA ALA A 60 30.03 23.11 15.19
C ALA A 60 29.47 22.10 16.20
N THR A 61 30.18 21.00 16.43
CA THR A 61 29.84 20.04 17.50
C THR A 61 30.56 20.45 18.79
N VAL A 62 29.97 20.15 19.95
CA VAL A 62 30.64 20.32 21.25
C VAL A 62 32.03 19.67 21.27
N ASN A 63 32.99 20.27 21.97
CA ASN A 63 34.40 19.87 22.04
C ASN A 63 35.15 19.82 20.70
N ASN A 64 34.61 20.45 19.64
CA ASN A 64 35.31 20.60 18.37
C ASN A 64 35.65 22.06 18.10
N LYS A 65 36.67 22.27 17.27
CA LYS A 65 36.98 23.60 16.71
C LYS A 65 35.88 24.08 15.78
N LEU A 66 35.67 25.39 15.75
CA LEU A 66 34.88 26.02 14.69
C LEU A 66 35.50 25.69 13.33
N PRO A 67 34.68 25.40 12.30
CA PRO A 67 35.16 25.08 10.96
C PRO A 67 35.84 26.26 10.27
N LYS A 68 35.62 27.48 10.75
CA LYS A 68 36.32 28.70 10.30
C LYS A 68 36.78 29.49 11.54
N PRO A 69 37.99 30.08 11.52
CA PRO A 69 38.44 30.94 12.61
C PRO A 69 37.60 32.22 12.66
N LEU A 70 37.50 32.82 13.86
CA LEU A 70 36.94 34.16 13.99
C LEU A 70 37.92 35.13 13.33
N LYS A 71 37.47 35.86 12.31
CA LYS A 71 38.35 36.72 11.50
C LYS A 71 37.78 38.14 11.38
N VAL A 72 38.61 39.10 11.74
CA VAL A 72 38.30 40.54 11.66
C VAL A 72 39.35 41.27 10.84
N ARG A 73 39.00 42.45 10.36
CA ARG A 73 39.90 43.36 9.65
C ARG A 73 39.94 44.70 10.37
N VAL A 74 41.14 45.22 10.59
CA VAL A 74 41.39 46.52 11.21
C VAL A 74 41.91 47.49 10.15
N LEU A 75 41.25 48.64 10.04
CA LEU A 75 41.53 49.66 9.03
C LEU A 75 41.70 51.04 9.67
N TYR A 76 42.65 51.81 9.15
CA TYR A 76 42.81 53.25 9.39
C TYR A 76 42.01 54.05 8.35
N GLU A 77 41.23 55.03 8.80
CA GLU A 77 40.28 55.83 7.98
C GLU A 77 39.34 54.97 7.13
N GLY A 78 39.03 53.75 7.59
CA GLY A 78 38.17 52.79 6.88
C GLY A 78 38.73 52.25 5.56
N LEU A 79 39.98 52.57 5.20
CA LEU A 79 40.55 52.25 3.88
C LEU A 79 41.92 51.57 3.95
N LYS A 80 42.81 51.97 4.87
CA LYS A 80 44.19 51.48 4.92
C LYS A 80 44.35 50.35 5.95
N PRO A 81 44.82 49.15 5.57
CA PRO A 81 45.07 48.08 6.53
C PRO A 81 46.19 48.44 7.51
N ILE A 82 45.99 48.11 8.79
CA ILE A 82 47.01 48.29 9.81
C ILE A 82 47.64 46.94 10.12
N GLN A 83 48.96 46.83 9.97
CA GLN A 83 49.73 45.62 10.31
C GLN A 83 50.17 45.64 11.77
N ASN A 84 50.27 44.45 12.38
CA ASN A 84 50.77 44.23 13.73
C ASN A 84 49.97 44.97 14.82
N PHE A 85 48.67 45.15 14.59
CA PHE A 85 47.74 45.77 15.53
C PHE A 85 47.10 44.69 16.42
N PRO A 86 47.08 44.85 17.76
CA PRO A 86 46.51 43.86 18.66
C PRO A 86 44.98 43.87 18.59
N VAL A 87 44.40 42.68 18.46
CA VAL A 87 42.95 42.44 18.54
C VAL A 87 42.70 41.42 19.65
N HIS A 88 41.84 41.77 20.59
CA HIS A 88 41.49 40.94 21.74
C HIS A 88 40.22 40.15 21.44
N PHE A 89 40.27 38.83 21.62
CA PHE A 89 39.15 37.92 21.46
C PHE A 89 38.67 37.40 22.81
N GLU A 90 37.38 37.49 23.07
CA GLU A 90 36.78 37.09 24.34
C GLU A 90 35.52 36.24 24.12
N VAL A 91 35.20 35.40 25.11
CA VAL A 91 33.91 34.70 25.18
C VAL A 91 32.95 35.58 25.96
N ILE A 92 31.83 35.97 25.34
CA ILE A 92 30.81 36.82 25.96
C ILE A 92 29.81 35.96 26.72
N SER A 93 29.27 34.93 26.05
CA SER A 93 28.25 34.08 26.61
C SER A 93 28.43 32.64 26.13
N SER A 94 28.01 31.71 26.97
CA SER A 94 28.06 30.28 26.65
C SER A 94 27.00 29.52 27.47
N PRO A 95 26.64 28.28 27.09
CA PRO A 95 25.63 27.51 27.80
C PRO A 95 26.03 27.24 29.25
N SER A 96 25.07 27.31 30.17
CA SER A 96 25.32 27.10 31.60
C SER A 96 26.01 25.75 31.88
N LYS A 97 27.06 25.78 32.71
CA LYS A 97 27.89 24.61 33.08
C LYS A 97 28.66 23.96 31.91
N THR A 98 28.97 24.73 30.86
CA THR A 98 29.89 24.28 29.82
C THR A 98 31.34 24.35 30.30
N ASN A 99 32.15 23.34 29.96
CA ASN A 99 33.59 23.29 30.25
C ASN A 99 34.37 23.14 28.95
N GLY A 100 35.64 23.57 28.94
CA GLY A 100 36.56 23.27 27.83
C GLY A 100 36.53 24.22 26.63
N ILE A 101 35.92 25.41 26.75
CA ILE A 101 36.04 26.44 25.71
C ILE A 101 37.50 26.89 25.61
N ARG A 102 38.07 26.92 24.40
CA ARG A 102 39.44 27.40 24.16
C ARG A 102 39.47 28.38 23.01
N ILE A 103 40.07 29.55 23.26
CA ILE A 103 40.46 30.50 22.21
C ILE A 103 41.97 30.36 22.05
N SER A 104 42.43 30.02 20.84
CA SER A 104 43.85 29.69 20.62
C SER A 104 44.76 30.90 20.85
N ASN A 105 44.34 32.08 20.38
CA ASN A 105 44.99 33.36 20.65
C ASN A 105 43.97 34.34 21.21
N LEU A 106 44.04 34.65 22.51
CA LEU A 106 43.23 35.70 23.15
C LEU A 106 43.59 37.09 22.64
N ILE A 107 44.84 37.27 22.18
CA ILE A 107 45.30 38.47 21.48
C ILE A 107 45.94 38.00 20.18
N ALA A 108 45.39 38.43 19.05
CA ALA A 108 45.98 38.17 17.73
C ALA A 108 46.38 39.49 17.09
N TYR A 109 47.53 39.49 16.42
CA TYR A 109 48.05 40.65 15.72
C TYR A 109 47.64 40.62 14.25
N THR A 110 47.29 41.78 13.69
CA THR A 110 46.89 41.88 12.29
C THR A 110 48.05 41.61 11.32
N ASP A 111 47.75 40.96 10.19
CA ASP A 111 48.69 40.74 9.09
C ASP A 111 48.91 42.00 8.21
N VAL A 112 49.69 41.86 7.13
CA VAL A 112 49.95 42.95 6.16
C VAL A 112 48.69 43.52 5.50
N ASN A 113 47.60 42.74 5.48
CA ASN A 113 46.31 43.11 4.90
C ASN A 113 45.31 43.59 5.95
N GLY A 114 45.75 43.72 7.21
CA GLY A 114 44.96 44.21 8.33
C GLY A 114 44.09 43.14 8.99
N TYR A 115 44.29 41.85 8.71
CA TYR A 115 43.44 40.78 9.27
C TYR A 115 44.04 40.18 10.53
N ALA A 116 43.21 40.05 11.56
CA ALA A 116 43.49 39.23 12.74
C ALA A 116 42.49 38.08 12.82
N HIS A 117 42.95 36.91 13.28
CA HIS A 117 42.09 35.75 13.43
C HIS A 117 42.46 34.89 14.65
N THR A 118 41.48 34.15 15.16
CA THR A 118 41.69 33.17 16.23
C THR A 118 40.83 31.93 16.02
N ASP A 119 41.41 30.76 16.31
CA ASP A 119 40.68 29.49 16.34
C ASP A 119 39.96 29.33 17.67
N VAL A 120 38.71 28.88 17.62
CA VAL A 120 37.88 28.64 18.80
C VAL A 120 37.47 27.17 18.86
N GLU A 121 37.66 26.54 20.01
CA GLU A 121 37.13 25.23 20.37
C GLU A 121 35.92 25.41 21.30
N LEU A 122 34.77 24.85 20.92
CA LEU A 122 33.54 24.97 21.69
C LEU A 122 33.54 24.04 22.90
N GLY A 123 32.85 24.45 23.97
CA GLY A 123 32.76 23.68 25.20
C GLY A 123 31.90 22.43 25.10
N SER A 124 31.77 21.72 26.23
CA SER A 124 31.13 20.41 26.33
C SER A 124 29.60 20.39 26.27
N LYS A 125 28.94 21.56 26.21
CA LYS A 125 27.48 21.69 26.16
C LYS A 125 26.97 22.27 24.85
N GLY A 126 25.90 21.68 24.32
CA GLY A 126 25.19 22.21 23.17
C GLY A 126 24.50 23.52 23.51
N GLY A 127 24.33 24.40 22.53
CA GLY A 127 23.68 25.69 22.69
C GLY A 127 24.45 26.83 22.04
N GLU A 128 24.04 28.05 22.37
CA GLU A 128 24.58 29.27 21.80
C GLU A 128 25.84 29.75 22.54
N TYR A 129 26.84 30.14 21.76
CA TYR A 129 28.08 30.75 22.21
C TYR A 129 28.24 32.08 21.51
N GLU A 130 28.56 33.13 22.25
CA GLU A 130 28.88 34.44 21.69
C GLU A 130 30.32 34.81 22.01
N PHE A 131 31.01 35.36 21.03
CA PHE A 131 32.39 35.82 21.11
C PHE A 131 32.50 37.27 20.66
N SER A 132 33.43 38.03 21.23
CA SER A 132 33.79 39.36 20.74
C SER A 132 35.19 39.38 20.19
N ALA A 133 35.42 40.28 19.24
CA ALA A 133 36.73 40.81 18.90
C ALA A 133 36.70 42.32 19.18
N ARG A 134 37.63 42.82 20.00
CA ARG A 134 37.74 44.23 20.37
C ARG A 134 39.13 44.74 20.10
N ILE A 135 39.21 46.02 19.74
CA ILE A 135 40.46 46.77 19.71
C ILE A 135 40.46 47.74 20.90
N GLU A 136 41.60 47.84 21.59
CA GLU A 136 41.81 48.86 22.62
C GLU A 136 42.49 50.06 21.96
N ILE A 137 41.83 51.20 22.04
CA ILE A 137 42.30 52.48 21.52
C ILE A 137 42.43 53.41 22.73
N ASP A 138 43.44 54.27 22.78
CA ASP A 138 43.74 55.21 23.89
C ASP A 138 42.68 56.34 24.07
N THR A 139 41.46 56.10 23.60
CA THR A 139 40.29 56.98 23.67
C THR A 139 39.13 56.16 24.21
N GLU A 140 38.16 56.75 24.90
CA GLU A 140 36.98 56.07 25.50
C GLU A 140 36.09 55.25 24.53
N LYS A 141 36.51 55.09 23.27
CA LYS A 141 35.81 54.40 22.20
C LYS A 141 36.44 53.03 21.92
N ASN A 142 35.81 51.98 22.44
CA ASN A 142 36.11 50.59 22.10
C ASN A 142 35.17 50.13 20.98
N ASP A 143 35.68 49.91 19.78
CA ASP A 143 34.91 49.23 18.74
C ASP A 143 34.95 47.71 18.97
N ILE A 144 33.77 47.09 19.04
CA ILE A 144 33.58 45.65 19.34
C ILE A 144 32.79 45.00 18.20
N VAL A 145 33.25 43.82 17.78
CA VAL A 145 32.59 42.97 16.79
C VAL A 145 32.14 41.67 17.45
N TYR A 146 30.87 41.31 17.27
CA TYR A 146 30.26 40.12 17.87
C TYR A 146 30.16 38.96 16.89
N PHE A 147 30.52 37.75 17.32
CA PHE A 147 30.37 36.50 16.59
C PHE A 147 29.46 35.55 17.37
N LYS A 148 28.65 34.77 16.65
CA LYS A 148 27.73 33.81 17.25
C LYS A 148 28.02 32.42 16.71
N ALA A 149 28.07 31.44 17.58
CA ALA A 149 28.20 30.04 17.22
C ALA A 149 27.16 29.18 17.93
N ILE A 150 26.71 28.11 17.29
CA ILE A 150 25.79 27.14 17.88
C ILE A 150 26.46 25.77 17.92
N ALA A 151 26.71 25.27 19.13
CA ALA A 151 27.24 23.93 19.35
C ALA A 151 26.11 22.89 19.32
N ARG A 152 26.25 21.87 18.48
CA ARG A 152 25.40 20.67 18.48
C ARG A 152 25.97 19.63 19.45
N GLU A 153 25.10 18.94 20.18
CA GLU A 153 25.53 17.82 21.02
C GLU A 153 26.17 16.69 20.19
N SER A 154 27.16 15.97 20.72
CA SER A 154 27.88 14.92 19.98
C SER A 154 26.98 13.81 19.42
N ASN A 155 25.83 13.56 20.04
CA ASN A 155 24.85 12.55 19.66
C ASN A 155 23.73 13.10 18.75
N TRP A 156 23.83 14.32 18.22
CA TRP A 156 22.76 14.92 17.40
C TRP A 156 22.40 14.08 16.17
N VAL A 157 23.39 13.42 15.55
CA VAL A 157 23.17 12.50 14.41
C VAL A 157 22.35 11.28 14.83
N LEU A 158 22.62 10.73 16.03
CA LEU A 158 21.85 9.60 16.56
C LEU A 158 20.39 10.01 16.78
N PHE A 159 20.13 11.17 17.38
CA PHE A 159 18.77 11.68 17.58
C PHE A 159 18.07 12.03 16.27
N LEU A 160 18.81 12.53 15.28
CA LEU A 160 18.29 12.75 13.93
C LEU A 160 17.83 11.43 13.32
N ILE A 161 18.67 10.39 13.32
CA ILE A 161 18.32 9.08 12.75
C ILE A 161 17.16 8.44 13.54
N ALA A 162 17.24 8.44 14.87
CA ALA A 162 16.21 7.86 15.73
C ALA A 162 14.85 8.54 15.54
N GLY A 163 14.82 9.87 15.47
CA GLY A 163 13.59 10.62 15.26
C GLY A 163 13.06 10.52 13.82
N LEU A 164 13.93 10.45 12.80
CA LEU A 164 13.50 10.15 11.43
C LEU A 164 12.87 8.76 11.33
N VAL A 165 13.53 7.74 11.87
CA VAL A 165 13.05 6.35 11.83
C VAL A 165 11.79 6.18 12.67
N GLY A 166 11.77 6.70 13.90
CA GLY A 166 10.62 6.64 14.80
C GLY A 166 9.43 7.44 14.26
N GLY A 167 9.67 8.66 13.78
CA GLY A 167 8.65 9.50 13.16
C GLY A 167 8.10 8.88 11.86
N LEU A 168 8.95 8.31 11.02
CA LEU A 168 8.51 7.58 9.82
C LEU A 168 7.69 6.33 10.18
N ALA A 169 8.09 5.58 11.22
CA ALA A 169 7.34 4.42 11.68
C ALA A 169 5.93 4.81 12.17
N LEU A 170 5.82 5.88 12.97
CA LEU A 170 4.54 6.45 13.39
C LEU A 170 3.71 6.92 12.20
N PHE A 171 4.35 7.62 11.25
CA PHE A 171 3.69 8.10 10.04
C PHE A 171 3.12 6.96 9.19
N LEU A 172 3.91 5.92 8.93
CA LEU A 172 3.46 4.74 8.18
C LEU A 172 2.37 3.97 8.93
N PHE A 173 2.50 3.82 10.25
CA PHE A 173 1.50 3.17 11.09
C PHE A 173 0.17 3.94 11.09
N GLY A 174 0.22 5.28 11.20
CA GLY A 174 -0.95 6.14 11.09
C GLY A 174 -1.63 6.02 9.74
N MET A 175 -0.87 5.97 8.64
CA MET A 175 -1.41 5.71 7.30
C MET A 175 -2.06 4.33 7.19
N GLU A 176 -1.43 3.28 7.72
CA GLU A 176 -1.98 1.90 7.68
C GLU A 176 -3.29 1.81 8.46
N MET A 177 -3.31 2.31 9.70
CA MET A 177 -4.50 2.37 10.55
C MET A 177 -5.63 3.17 9.91
N MET A 178 -5.31 4.32 9.32
CA MET A 178 -6.28 5.12 8.58
C MET A 178 -6.85 4.37 7.37
N SER A 179 -6.00 3.73 6.57
CA SER A 179 -6.43 2.94 5.41
C SER A 179 -7.34 1.78 5.83
N ASP A 180 -7.01 1.08 6.91
CA ASP A 180 -7.80 -0.04 7.38
C ASP A 180 -9.13 0.39 8.00
N GLY A 181 -9.15 1.50 8.74
CA GLY A 181 -10.38 2.14 9.20
C GLY A 181 -11.29 2.52 8.01
N MET A 182 -10.73 3.14 6.96
CA MET A 182 -11.48 3.51 5.75
C MET A 182 -12.02 2.28 5.01
N LYS A 183 -11.22 1.20 4.89
CA LYS A 183 -11.67 -0.08 4.29
C LYS A 183 -12.84 -0.68 5.08
N LYS A 184 -12.75 -0.72 6.41
CA LYS A 184 -13.83 -1.23 7.28
C LYS A 184 -15.10 -0.38 7.15
N THR A 185 -14.98 0.95 7.08
CA THR A 185 -16.14 1.84 6.88
C THR A 185 -16.72 1.76 5.47
N ALA A 186 -15.90 1.52 4.45
CA ALA A 186 -16.33 1.37 3.05
C ALA A 186 -17.09 0.06 2.79
N GLY A 187 -16.91 -0.98 3.59
CA GLY A 187 -17.68 -2.23 3.53
C GLY A 187 -17.54 -2.97 2.19
N GLY A 188 -18.63 -3.61 1.73
CA GLY A 188 -18.71 -4.37 0.48
C GLY A 188 -18.44 -3.60 -0.83
N LYS A 189 -18.04 -2.32 -0.78
CA LYS A 189 -17.73 -1.51 -1.97
C LYS A 189 -16.50 -1.98 -2.76
N LEU A 190 -15.68 -2.88 -2.22
CA LEU A 190 -14.67 -3.60 -3.03
C LEU A 190 -15.31 -4.54 -4.06
N ARG A 191 -16.53 -5.03 -3.79
CA ARG A 191 -17.37 -5.76 -4.75
C ARG A 191 -17.67 -4.90 -5.97
N LEU A 192 -17.72 -3.58 -5.81
CA LEU A 192 -17.96 -2.63 -6.89
C LEU A 192 -16.89 -2.73 -7.97
N ILE A 193 -15.64 -3.12 -7.66
CA ILE A 193 -14.57 -3.33 -8.66
C ILE A 193 -14.88 -4.53 -9.55
N LEU A 194 -15.44 -5.59 -8.97
CA LEU A 194 -15.88 -6.78 -9.71
C LEU A 194 -17.20 -6.53 -10.45
N GLU A 195 -18.06 -5.65 -9.93
CA GLU A 195 -19.35 -5.29 -10.54
C GLU A 195 -19.24 -4.21 -11.62
N THR A 196 -18.18 -3.38 -11.59
CA THR A 196 -17.90 -2.33 -12.59
C THR A 196 -16.86 -2.76 -13.61
N LEU A 197 -16.80 -4.05 -13.96
CA LEU A 197 -16.11 -4.55 -15.14
C LEU A 197 -16.68 -3.86 -16.39
N THR A 198 -16.09 -2.72 -16.72
CA THR A 198 -16.58 -1.81 -17.74
C THR A 198 -15.55 -1.66 -18.84
N ASN A 199 -16.02 -1.62 -20.08
CA ASN A 199 -15.19 -1.29 -21.23
C ASN A 199 -15.08 0.23 -21.43
N ASN A 200 -15.78 1.04 -20.62
CA ASN A 200 -15.67 2.49 -20.67
C ASN A 200 -14.45 2.98 -19.88
N ARG A 201 -13.43 3.45 -20.60
CA ARG A 201 -12.18 3.99 -20.03
C ARG A 201 -12.37 5.12 -19.02
N ILE A 202 -13.35 6.01 -19.20
CA ILE A 202 -13.59 7.13 -18.29
C ILE A 202 -14.11 6.61 -16.95
N LEU A 203 -15.08 5.69 -17.01
CA LEU A 203 -15.60 5.03 -15.82
C LEU A 203 -14.51 4.20 -15.14
N ALA A 204 -13.68 3.48 -15.91
CA ALA A 204 -12.54 2.74 -15.37
C ALA A 204 -11.55 3.65 -14.62
N ALA A 205 -11.23 4.83 -15.17
CA ALA A 205 -10.39 5.82 -14.48
C ALA A 205 -11.05 6.34 -13.19
N ALA A 206 -12.34 6.68 -13.22
CA ALA A 206 -13.08 7.10 -12.03
C ALA A 206 -13.08 6.02 -10.93
N VAL A 207 -13.27 4.75 -11.30
CA VAL A 207 -13.19 3.60 -10.38
C VAL A 207 -11.78 3.50 -9.79
N GLY A 208 -10.73 3.60 -10.61
CA GLY A 208 -9.34 3.59 -10.14
C GLY A 208 -9.06 4.71 -9.13
N THR A 209 -9.51 5.93 -9.44
CA THR A 209 -9.38 7.09 -8.53
C THR A 209 -10.08 6.84 -7.21
N PHE A 210 -11.32 6.36 -7.24
CA PHE A 210 -12.11 6.09 -6.04
C PHE A 210 -11.51 4.98 -5.18
N VAL A 211 -11.12 3.85 -5.80
CA VAL A 211 -10.53 2.70 -5.12
C VAL A 211 -9.22 3.09 -4.46
N THR A 212 -8.33 3.77 -5.19
CA THR A 212 -7.06 4.20 -4.63
C THR A 212 -7.22 5.29 -3.59
N MET A 213 -8.22 6.17 -3.68
CA MET A 213 -8.52 7.14 -2.62
C MET A 213 -8.90 6.45 -1.30
N ILE A 214 -9.69 5.36 -1.36
CA ILE A 214 -10.08 4.61 -0.16
C ILE A 214 -8.93 3.75 0.38
N ILE A 215 -8.24 3.03 -0.50
CA ILE A 215 -7.12 2.15 -0.11
C ILE A 215 -5.85 2.96 0.23
N GLN A 216 -5.74 4.18 -0.29
CA GLN A 216 -4.59 5.09 -0.20
C GLN A 216 -3.28 4.52 -0.77
N SER A 217 -3.36 3.49 -1.62
CA SER A 217 -2.20 2.86 -2.24
C SER A 217 -2.50 2.46 -3.69
N SER A 218 -1.90 3.19 -4.64
CA SER A 218 -1.95 2.83 -6.06
C SER A 218 -1.15 1.57 -6.37
N SER A 219 -0.06 1.32 -5.64
CA SER A 219 0.66 0.04 -5.72
C SER A 219 -0.23 -1.13 -5.33
N ALA A 220 -0.96 -1.05 -4.21
CA ALA A 220 -1.92 -2.11 -3.83
C ALA A 220 -3.05 -2.26 -4.87
N THR A 221 -3.53 -1.15 -5.42
CA THR A 221 -4.55 -1.15 -6.49
C THR A 221 -4.01 -1.84 -7.75
N THR A 222 -2.77 -1.56 -8.14
CA THR A 222 -2.15 -2.15 -9.34
C THR A 222 -1.83 -3.62 -9.15
N VAL A 223 -1.32 -4.02 -7.98
CA VAL A 223 -1.13 -5.44 -7.62
C VAL A 223 -2.47 -6.18 -7.73
N MET A 224 -3.54 -5.59 -7.24
CA MET A 224 -4.88 -6.17 -7.35
C MET A 224 -5.33 -6.32 -8.82
N LEU A 225 -5.04 -5.37 -9.69
CA LEU A 225 -5.32 -5.48 -11.13
C LEU A 225 -4.51 -6.60 -11.79
N VAL A 226 -3.23 -6.74 -11.44
CA VAL A 226 -2.39 -7.87 -11.89
C VAL A 226 -3.04 -9.19 -11.48
N SER A 227 -3.47 -9.33 -10.22
CA SER A 227 -4.13 -10.53 -9.71
C SER A 227 -5.49 -10.80 -10.38
N PHE A 228 -6.29 -9.78 -10.70
CA PHE A 228 -7.57 -9.98 -11.37
C PHE A 228 -7.46 -10.38 -12.83
N VAL A 229 -6.48 -9.81 -13.53
CA VAL A 229 -6.17 -10.20 -14.89
C VAL A 229 -5.62 -11.62 -14.91
N GLN A 230 -4.76 -11.97 -13.94
CA GLN A 230 -4.27 -13.33 -13.77
C GLN A 230 -5.42 -14.33 -13.52
N ALA A 231 -6.36 -13.96 -12.65
CA ALA A 231 -7.56 -14.74 -12.38
C ALA A 231 -8.56 -14.77 -13.57
N LYS A 232 -8.29 -14.09 -14.69
CA LYS A 232 -9.22 -13.93 -15.82
C LYS A 232 -10.59 -13.39 -15.42
N LEU A 233 -10.66 -12.61 -14.33
CA LEU A 233 -11.86 -11.87 -13.94
C LEU A 233 -12.02 -10.60 -14.76
N MET A 234 -10.91 -10.10 -15.31
CA MET A 234 -10.88 -8.94 -16.20
C MET A 234 -9.82 -9.14 -17.27
N THR A 235 -9.97 -8.40 -18.37
CA THR A 235 -8.97 -8.34 -19.42
C THR A 235 -7.90 -7.31 -19.08
N PHE A 236 -6.68 -7.49 -19.60
CA PHE A 236 -5.63 -6.48 -19.53
C PHE A 236 -6.10 -5.08 -20.00
N ALA A 237 -6.87 -5.00 -21.09
CA ALA A 237 -7.32 -3.71 -21.63
C ALA A 237 -8.19 -2.91 -20.63
N GLN A 238 -9.02 -3.61 -19.83
CA GLN A 238 -9.86 -2.98 -18.81
C GLN A 238 -9.04 -2.37 -17.66
N THR A 239 -7.83 -2.87 -17.40
CA THR A 239 -7.00 -2.34 -16.31
C THR A 239 -6.40 -0.97 -16.62
N LEU A 240 -6.24 -0.62 -17.89
CA LEU A 240 -5.50 0.57 -18.31
C LEU A 240 -6.11 1.87 -17.77
N GLY A 241 -7.44 1.99 -17.86
CA GLY A 241 -8.15 3.14 -17.30
C GLY A 241 -8.02 3.19 -15.78
N ILE A 242 -8.15 2.04 -15.11
CA ILE A 242 -8.06 1.93 -13.64
C ILE A 242 -6.65 2.33 -13.16
N ILE A 243 -5.59 1.92 -13.87
CA ILE A 243 -4.20 2.30 -13.54
C ILE A 243 -4.01 3.81 -13.58
N LEU A 244 -4.49 4.48 -14.64
CA LEU A 244 -4.39 5.94 -14.75
C LEU A 244 -5.17 6.64 -13.63
N GLY A 245 -6.41 6.18 -13.40
CA GLY A 245 -7.24 6.66 -12.31
C GLY A 245 -6.61 6.51 -10.92
N ALA A 246 -5.96 5.36 -10.66
CA ALA A 246 -5.25 5.09 -9.42
C ALA A 246 -4.12 6.11 -9.15
N GLY A 247 -3.47 6.59 -10.22
CA GLY A 247 -2.52 7.71 -10.14
C GLY A 247 -3.15 8.95 -9.51
N ILE A 248 -4.32 9.38 -10.00
CA ILE A 248 -5.07 10.51 -9.44
C ILE A 248 -5.45 10.25 -7.98
N GLY A 249 -5.97 9.05 -7.66
CA GLY A 249 -6.41 8.71 -6.30
C GLY A 249 -5.30 8.81 -5.25
N THR A 250 -4.05 8.50 -5.64
CA THR A 250 -2.87 8.59 -4.74
C THR A 250 -2.58 10.02 -4.27
N THR A 251 -3.02 11.02 -5.03
CA THR A 251 -2.71 12.43 -4.75
C THR A 251 -3.45 12.97 -3.52
N ILE A 252 -4.55 12.32 -3.12
CA ILE A 252 -5.33 12.69 -1.94
C ILE A 252 -4.49 12.62 -0.66
N THR A 253 -3.59 11.64 -0.54
CA THR A 253 -2.69 11.55 0.60
C THR A 253 -1.75 12.74 0.70
N ALA A 254 -1.16 13.18 -0.43
CA ALA A 254 -0.29 14.36 -0.46
C ALA A 254 -1.07 15.65 -0.13
N GLN A 255 -2.30 15.78 -0.65
CA GLN A 255 -3.17 16.91 -0.35
C GLN A 255 -3.53 16.97 1.13
N MET A 256 -3.88 15.84 1.75
CA MET A 256 -4.15 15.76 3.19
C MET A 256 -2.94 16.19 4.03
N ILE A 257 -1.75 15.67 3.71
CA ILE A 257 -0.50 15.96 4.45
C ILE A 257 -0.14 17.45 4.37
N ALA A 258 -0.35 18.09 3.22
CA ALA A 258 0.03 19.48 3.01
C ALA A 258 -0.81 20.52 3.79
N PHE A 259 -1.85 20.11 4.54
CA PHE A 259 -2.71 21.01 5.31
C PHE A 259 -2.14 21.51 6.66
N LYS A 260 -0.86 21.27 6.98
CA LYS A 260 -0.20 21.75 8.22
C LYS A 260 -1.00 21.50 9.51
N LEU A 261 -1.68 20.36 9.62
CA LEU A 261 -2.48 20.01 10.81
C LEU A 261 -1.62 19.44 11.96
N THR A 262 -0.29 19.58 11.86
CA THR A 262 0.68 19.03 12.81
C THR A 262 0.44 19.53 14.24
N ASP A 263 0.05 20.79 14.41
CA ASP A 263 -0.17 21.40 15.73
C ASP A 263 -1.41 20.82 16.45
N TYR A 264 -2.36 20.30 15.68
CA TYR A 264 -3.58 19.68 16.22
C TYR A 264 -3.46 18.16 16.35
N ALA A 265 -2.30 17.57 16.03
CA ALA A 265 -2.12 16.12 15.98
C ALA A 265 -2.52 15.42 17.28
N LEU A 266 -2.06 15.92 18.45
CA LEU A 266 -2.39 15.33 19.76
C LEU A 266 -3.88 15.42 20.09
N LEU A 267 -4.55 16.52 19.73
CA LEU A 267 -6.00 16.67 19.91
C LEU A 267 -6.76 15.66 19.05
N ILE A 268 -6.37 15.51 17.79
CA ILE A 268 -6.96 14.55 16.86
C ILE A 268 -6.75 13.11 17.37
N ILE A 269 -5.56 12.79 17.89
CA ILE A 269 -5.27 11.50 18.53
C ILE A 269 -6.23 11.26 19.69
N GLY A 270 -6.38 12.24 20.60
CA GLY A 270 -7.28 12.13 21.75
C GLY A 270 -8.73 11.86 21.34
N VAL A 271 -9.25 12.64 20.40
CA VAL A 271 -10.63 12.48 19.89
C VAL A 271 -10.80 11.13 19.18
N GLY A 272 -9.89 10.77 18.29
CA GLY A 272 -9.93 9.51 17.55
C GLY A 272 -9.87 8.30 18.48
N PHE A 273 -8.99 8.34 19.49
CA PHE A 273 -8.90 7.33 20.53
C PHE A 273 -10.21 7.19 21.30
N LEU A 274 -10.77 8.29 21.82
CA LEU A 274 -12.04 8.27 22.55
C LEU A 274 -13.18 7.70 21.71
N ILE A 275 -13.32 8.11 20.45
CA ILE A 275 -14.35 7.56 19.54
C ILE A 275 -14.12 6.06 19.33
N SER A 276 -12.89 5.64 19.02
CA SER A 276 -12.57 4.23 18.75
C SER A 276 -12.72 3.32 19.97
N PHE A 277 -12.46 3.85 21.17
CA PHE A 277 -12.45 3.10 22.42
C PHE A 277 -13.84 3.02 23.07
N LEU A 278 -14.60 4.12 23.08
CA LEU A 278 -15.90 4.20 23.73
C LEU A 278 -17.07 3.71 22.85
N SER A 279 -16.89 3.71 21.52
CA SER A 279 -17.98 3.33 20.61
C SER A 279 -18.21 1.82 20.56
N LYS A 280 -19.44 1.39 20.84
CA LYS A 280 -19.87 -0.01 20.68
C LYS A 280 -20.22 -0.37 19.23
N ALA A 281 -20.63 0.62 18.42
CA ALA A 281 -20.99 0.40 17.02
C ALA A 281 -19.74 0.26 16.13
N LYS A 282 -19.59 -0.90 15.46
CA LYS A 282 -18.42 -1.23 14.60
C LYS A 282 -18.06 -0.12 13.61
N LYS A 283 -19.06 0.45 12.92
CA LYS A 283 -18.85 1.52 11.92
C LYS A 283 -18.29 2.80 12.54
N ILE A 284 -18.79 3.21 13.70
CA ILE A 284 -18.31 4.42 14.40
C ILE A 284 -16.91 4.17 14.97
N LYS A 285 -16.66 2.97 15.50
CA LYS A 285 -15.32 2.55 15.92
C LYS A 285 -14.30 2.67 14.78
N SER A 286 -14.63 2.20 13.58
CA SER A 286 -13.75 2.34 12.41
C SER A 286 -13.54 3.80 12.00
N ILE A 287 -14.54 4.68 12.13
CA ILE A 287 -14.34 6.12 11.91
C ILE A 287 -13.38 6.69 12.98
N GLY A 288 -13.48 6.25 14.24
CA GLY A 288 -12.51 6.58 15.27
C GLY A 288 -11.09 6.11 14.93
N GLU A 289 -10.94 4.90 14.37
CA GLU A 289 -9.65 4.39 13.89
C GLU A 289 -9.07 5.26 12.75
N VAL A 290 -9.92 5.75 11.84
CA VAL A 290 -9.50 6.69 10.78
C VAL A 290 -8.96 7.99 11.37
N ILE A 291 -9.69 8.59 12.32
CA ILE A 291 -9.30 9.85 12.96
C ILE A 291 -8.03 9.67 13.79
N LEU A 292 -7.94 8.57 14.55
CA LEU A 292 -6.75 8.25 15.35
C LEU A 292 -5.52 8.02 14.46
N GLY A 293 -5.65 7.23 13.39
CA GLY A 293 -4.59 7.02 12.41
C GLY A 293 -4.13 8.32 11.76
N PHE A 294 -5.07 9.21 11.42
CA PHE A 294 -4.78 10.55 10.92
C PHE A 294 -3.96 11.37 11.94
N GLY A 295 -4.36 11.40 13.21
CA GLY A 295 -3.60 12.10 14.26
C GLY A 295 -2.19 11.54 14.47
N ILE A 296 -2.03 10.22 14.51
CA ILE A 296 -0.71 9.56 14.63
C ILE A 296 0.18 9.87 13.42
N LEU A 297 -0.41 9.91 12.22
CA LEU A 297 0.30 10.30 11.00
C LEU A 297 0.91 11.70 11.15
N PHE A 298 0.12 12.71 11.54
CA PHE A 298 0.63 14.08 11.76
C PHE A 298 1.65 14.16 12.90
N PHE A 299 1.46 13.40 13.98
CA PHE A 299 2.44 13.34 15.06
C PHE A 299 3.77 12.73 14.59
N GLY A 300 3.74 11.69 13.76
CA GLY A 300 4.93 11.16 13.10
C GLY A 300 5.66 12.20 12.24
N MET A 301 4.91 13.04 11.53
CA MET A 301 5.46 14.18 10.78
C MET A 301 6.07 15.23 11.69
N HIS A 302 5.45 15.53 12.83
CA HIS A 302 6.02 16.43 13.84
C HIS A 302 7.39 15.94 14.30
N VAL A 303 7.50 14.66 14.67
CA VAL A 303 8.76 14.05 15.12
C VAL A 303 9.83 14.14 14.02
N MET A 304 9.52 13.75 12.78
CA MET A 304 10.47 13.85 11.66
C MET A 304 10.92 15.30 11.41
N SER A 305 9.95 16.23 11.39
CA SER A 305 10.17 17.66 11.18
C SER A 305 11.13 18.25 12.20
N SER A 306 10.91 17.95 13.50
CA SER A 306 11.78 18.40 14.59
C SER A 306 13.18 17.79 14.51
N SER A 307 13.30 16.52 14.12
CA SER A 307 14.59 15.85 13.95
C SER A 307 15.41 16.35 12.76
N MET A 308 14.75 16.87 11.72
CA MET A 308 15.40 17.46 10.55
C MET A 308 15.86 18.90 10.78
N PHE A 309 15.44 19.57 11.86
CA PHE A 309 15.77 20.97 12.11
C PHE A 309 17.29 21.29 12.04
N PRO A 310 18.20 20.47 12.60
CA PRO A 310 19.64 20.72 12.51
C PRO A 310 20.21 20.68 11.09
N LEU A 311 19.52 20.03 10.13
CA LEU A 311 19.97 19.93 8.74
C LEU A 311 19.88 21.25 7.98
N ARG A 312 19.04 22.20 8.44
CA ARG A 312 18.92 23.55 7.84
C ARG A 312 20.25 24.30 7.79
N THR A 313 21.19 23.92 8.63
CA THR A 313 22.49 24.58 8.78
C THR A 313 23.65 23.60 8.63
N TYR A 314 23.42 22.44 8.03
CA TYR A 314 24.45 21.45 7.75
C TYR A 314 24.80 21.46 6.25
N GLN A 315 25.88 22.16 5.91
CA GLN A 315 26.26 22.45 4.52
C GLN A 315 26.31 21.22 3.60
N PRO A 316 26.89 20.06 3.99
CA PRO A 316 26.92 18.88 3.11
C PRO A 316 25.53 18.40 2.69
N PHE A 317 24.53 18.55 3.57
CA PHE A 317 23.16 18.20 3.24
C PHE A 317 22.50 19.23 2.32
N ILE A 318 22.76 20.52 2.52
CA ILE A 318 22.29 21.59 1.64
C ILE A 318 22.88 21.41 0.23
N ASP A 319 24.18 21.16 0.13
CA ASP A 319 24.87 20.91 -1.14
C ASP A 319 24.30 19.67 -1.84
N LEU A 320 24.01 18.60 -1.10
CA LEU A 320 23.34 17.42 -1.65
C LEU A 320 21.98 17.76 -2.26
N LEU A 321 21.17 18.58 -1.57
CA LEU A 321 19.85 18.98 -2.08
C LEU A 321 19.95 19.84 -3.35
N LEU A 322 20.96 20.71 -3.46
CA LEU A 322 21.21 21.49 -4.68
C LEU A 322 21.53 20.58 -5.88
N HIS A 323 22.26 19.48 -5.68
CA HIS A 323 22.49 18.51 -6.75
C HIS A 323 21.22 17.82 -7.24
N LEU A 324 20.18 17.72 -6.39
CA LEU A 324 18.89 17.13 -6.75
C LEU A 324 18.00 18.07 -7.57
N GLU A 325 18.34 19.35 -7.68
CA GLU A 325 17.69 20.28 -8.64
C GLU A 325 17.99 19.90 -10.09
N ASN A 326 19.10 19.21 -10.35
CA ASN A 326 19.35 18.62 -11.65
C ASN A 326 18.28 17.54 -11.92
N PRO A 327 17.46 17.69 -12.98
CA PRO A 327 16.35 16.77 -13.25
C PRO A 327 16.75 15.30 -13.30
N PHE A 328 17.92 14.98 -13.84
CA PHE A 328 18.40 13.61 -13.95
C PHE A 328 18.66 12.99 -12.57
N TYR A 329 19.42 13.69 -11.72
CA TYR A 329 19.74 13.19 -10.37
C TYR A 329 18.49 13.15 -9.48
N GLY A 330 17.62 14.16 -9.57
CA GLY A 330 16.36 14.17 -8.82
C GLY A 330 15.42 13.03 -9.22
N ILE A 331 15.22 12.78 -10.53
CA ILE A 331 14.41 11.65 -11.01
C ILE A 331 15.01 10.32 -10.54
N LEU A 332 16.32 10.12 -10.69
CA LEU A 332 16.99 8.89 -10.28
C LEU A 332 16.84 8.64 -8.77
N ALA A 333 17.09 9.66 -7.94
CA ALA A 333 16.95 9.57 -6.50
C ALA A 333 15.50 9.24 -6.10
N GLY A 334 14.51 9.91 -6.70
CA GLY A 334 13.09 9.65 -6.45
C GLY A 334 12.67 8.23 -6.83
N THR A 335 13.16 7.72 -7.96
CA THR A 335 12.91 6.35 -8.42
C THR A 335 13.48 5.33 -7.46
N ILE A 336 14.76 5.46 -7.09
CA ILE A 336 15.43 4.53 -6.17
C ILE A 336 14.72 4.52 -4.82
N PHE A 337 14.50 5.70 -4.24
CA PHE A 337 13.90 5.80 -2.92
C PHE A 337 12.48 5.21 -2.89
N THR A 338 11.67 5.52 -3.90
CA THR A 338 10.30 4.99 -3.97
C THR A 338 10.27 3.50 -4.28
N ALA A 339 11.17 2.98 -5.11
CA ALA A 339 11.28 1.55 -5.38
C ALA A 339 11.65 0.74 -4.12
N LEU A 340 12.54 1.28 -3.27
CA LEU A 340 12.96 0.65 -2.02
C LEU A 340 11.84 0.68 -0.97
N ILE A 341 11.24 1.86 -0.73
CA ILE A 341 10.15 2.00 0.25
C ILE A 341 8.86 1.34 -0.25
N GLN A 342 8.69 1.26 -1.57
CA GLN A 342 7.48 0.79 -2.26
C GLN A 342 6.23 1.60 -1.86
N SER A 343 6.39 2.90 -1.60
CA SER A 343 5.29 3.82 -1.28
C SER A 343 5.63 5.23 -1.74
N SER A 344 5.00 5.67 -2.83
CA SER A 344 5.14 7.05 -3.33
C SER A 344 4.49 8.07 -2.40
N SER A 345 3.39 7.72 -1.73
CA SER A 345 2.75 8.59 -0.73
C SER A 345 3.68 8.86 0.45
N ALA A 346 4.42 7.84 0.91
CA ALA A 346 5.40 8.02 1.97
C ALA A 346 6.56 8.93 1.55
N PHE A 347 7.11 8.73 0.35
CA PHE A 347 8.16 9.60 -0.16
C PHE A 347 7.68 11.03 -0.38
N THR A 348 6.50 11.23 -0.97
CA THR A 348 5.90 12.56 -1.14
C THR A 348 5.66 13.24 0.22
N GLY A 349 5.26 12.49 1.24
CA GLY A 349 5.16 12.99 2.61
C GLY A 349 6.49 13.51 3.15
N ILE A 350 7.59 12.78 2.92
CA ILE A 350 8.95 13.23 3.29
C ILE A 350 9.31 14.53 2.55
N LEU A 351 9.02 14.64 1.24
CA LEU A 351 9.25 15.87 0.49
C LEU A 351 8.44 17.04 1.05
N ILE A 352 7.18 16.82 1.45
CA ILE A 352 6.36 17.86 2.09
C ILE A 352 6.94 18.27 3.45
N ILE A 353 7.50 17.34 4.23
CA ILE A 353 8.15 17.65 5.51
C ILE A 353 9.42 18.49 5.28
N LEU A 354 10.26 18.10 4.32
CA LEU A 354 11.41 18.91 3.90
C LEU A 354 10.98 20.31 3.44
N GLY A 355 9.88 20.38 2.70
CA GLY A 355 9.25 21.63 2.28
C GLY A 355 8.79 22.48 3.46
N THR A 356 8.18 21.86 4.48
CA THR A 356 7.72 22.53 5.71
C THR A 356 8.90 23.05 6.53
N GLN A 357 10.07 22.43 6.39
CA GLN A 357 11.32 22.90 6.97
C GLN A 357 12.04 23.95 6.10
N GLY A 358 11.51 24.30 4.93
CA GLY A 358 12.17 25.19 3.98
C GLY A 358 13.50 24.64 3.45
N LEU A 359 13.71 23.32 3.55
CA LEU A 359 14.93 22.64 3.14
C LEU A 359 14.98 22.37 1.64
N ILE A 360 13.82 22.22 1.01
CA ILE A 360 13.71 21.87 -0.41
C ILE A 360 12.92 22.93 -1.17
N THR A 361 13.36 23.23 -2.39
CA THR A 361 12.66 24.09 -3.34
C THR A 361 11.63 23.29 -4.15
N LEU A 362 10.70 23.97 -4.80
CA LEU A 362 9.79 23.31 -5.74
C LEU A 362 10.57 22.70 -6.92
N ASP A 363 11.63 23.37 -7.37
CA ASP A 363 12.47 22.97 -8.50
C ASP A 363 13.22 21.66 -8.21
N ALA A 364 13.68 21.44 -6.97
CA ALA A 364 14.22 20.16 -6.54
C ALA A 364 13.12 19.09 -6.35
N ALA A 365 11.95 19.48 -5.83
CA ALA A 365 10.88 18.55 -5.50
C ALA A 365 10.21 17.92 -6.74
N ILE A 366 10.05 18.68 -7.84
CA ILE A 366 9.39 18.18 -9.06
C ILE A 366 10.13 16.97 -9.65
N PRO A 367 11.45 17.01 -9.95
CA PRO A 367 12.21 15.85 -10.40
C PRO A 367 12.06 14.64 -9.48
N LEU A 368 12.09 14.83 -8.15
CA LEU A 368 11.91 13.75 -7.18
C LEU A 368 10.51 13.13 -7.27
N ILE A 369 9.45 13.93 -7.41
CA ILE A 369 8.07 13.45 -7.61
C ILE A 369 7.94 12.67 -8.93
N LEU A 370 8.56 13.14 -10.02
CA LEU A 370 8.60 12.44 -11.31
C LEU A 370 9.30 11.08 -11.15
N GLY A 371 10.46 11.07 -10.50
CA GLY A 371 11.19 9.85 -10.16
C GLY A 371 10.37 8.88 -9.32
N SER A 372 9.67 9.38 -8.31
CA SER A 372 8.81 8.59 -7.44
C SER A 372 7.74 7.83 -8.22
N ASN A 373 7.15 8.49 -9.22
CA ASN A 373 6.16 7.87 -10.08
C ASN A 373 6.72 6.67 -10.85
N ILE A 374 7.94 6.73 -11.36
CA ILE A 374 8.60 5.56 -11.97
C ILE A 374 8.82 4.47 -10.92
N GLY A 375 9.33 4.84 -9.74
CA GLY A 375 9.64 3.91 -8.65
C GLY A 375 8.44 3.08 -8.17
N THR A 376 7.21 3.59 -8.26
CA THR A 376 5.99 2.82 -7.92
C THR A 376 5.82 1.55 -8.77
N SER A 377 6.36 1.54 -9.98
CA SER A 377 6.19 0.44 -10.94
C SER A 377 6.83 -0.86 -10.49
N ILE A 378 7.85 -0.78 -9.62
CA ILE A 378 8.58 -1.95 -9.10
C ILE A 378 7.63 -2.91 -8.39
N THR A 379 6.62 -2.40 -7.68
CA THR A 379 5.63 -3.27 -7.01
C THR A 379 4.80 -4.11 -7.98
N ALA A 380 4.42 -3.54 -9.12
CA ALA A 380 3.64 -4.23 -10.14
C ALA A 380 4.51 -5.28 -10.86
N ILE A 381 5.77 -4.92 -11.15
CA ILE A 381 6.75 -5.84 -11.73
C ILE A 381 6.92 -7.06 -10.81
N LEU A 382 7.22 -6.84 -9.53
CA LEU A 382 7.40 -7.91 -8.54
C LEU A 382 6.15 -8.79 -8.42
N ALA A 383 4.96 -8.20 -8.40
CA ALA A 383 3.70 -8.95 -8.34
C ALA A 383 3.44 -9.80 -9.59
N SER A 384 3.98 -9.40 -10.75
CA SER A 384 3.77 -10.10 -12.02
C SER A 384 4.82 -11.19 -12.34
N LEU A 385 5.92 -11.29 -11.59
CA LEU A 385 7.07 -12.17 -11.93
C LEU A 385 6.66 -13.63 -12.19
N ASN A 386 5.81 -14.18 -11.33
CA ASN A 386 5.33 -15.57 -11.39
C ASN A 386 3.88 -15.70 -11.91
N THR A 387 3.45 -14.75 -12.72
CA THR A 387 2.10 -14.72 -13.30
C THR A 387 2.13 -14.94 -14.81
N GLY A 388 0.96 -15.23 -15.40
CA GLY A 388 0.78 -15.39 -16.83
C GLY A 388 0.96 -14.09 -17.62
N ARG A 389 1.00 -14.21 -18.94
CA ARG A 389 1.31 -13.07 -19.84
C ARG A 389 0.40 -11.87 -19.66
N GLU A 390 -0.90 -12.08 -19.52
CA GLU A 390 -1.88 -11.01 -19.35
C GLU A 390 -1.56 -10.14 -18.10
N ALA A 391 -1.17 -10.77 -16.99
CA ALA A 391 -0.79 -10.08 -15.76
C ALA A 391 0.56 -9.33 -15.90
N LYS A 392 1.51 -9.89 -16.66
CA LYS A 392 2.75 -9.20 -17.06
C LYS A 392 2.48 -7.98 -17.95
N ARG A 393 1.46 -8.03 -18.83
CA ARG A 393 1.03 -6.88 -19.65
C ARG A 393 0.54 -5.72 -18.78
N VAL A 394 -0.18 -6.01 -17.69
CA VAL A 394 -0.62 -4.99 -16.71
C VAL A 394 0.59 -4.27 -16.09
N ALA A 395 1.58 -5.04 -15.60
CA ALA A 395 2.79 -4.48 -15.00
C ALA A 395 3.62 -3.66 -16.01
N LEU A 396 3.74 -4.15 -17.24
CA LEU A 396 4.39 -3.44 -18.34
C LEU A 396 3.66 -2.14 -18.68
N ALA A 397 2.33 -2.16 -18.78
CA ALA A 397 1.53 -0.97 -19.06
C ALA A 397 1.68 0.08 -17.97
N HIS A 398 1.59 -0.34 -16.71
CA HIS A 398 1.79 0.56 -15.59
C HIS A 398 3.17 1.22 -15.65
N THR A 399 4.23 0.44 -15.87
CA THR A 399 5.59 0.95 -15.99
C THR A 399 5.74 1.92 -17.17
N LEU A 400 5.23 1.57 -18.35
CA LEU A 400 5.29 2.42 -19.53
C LEU A 400 4.53 3.74 -19.33
N PHE A 401 3.33 3.72 -18.74
CA PHE A 401 2.58 4.95 -18.44
C PHE A 401 3.35 5.89 -17.51
N LYS A 402 4.05 5.34 -16.51
CA LYS A 402 4.88 6.15 -15.60
C LYS A 402 6.11 6.71 -16.30
N VAL A 403 6.81 5.92 -17.10
CA VAL A 403 7.98 6.38 -17.87
C VAL A 403 7.58 7.43 -18.91
N ILE A 404 6.51 7.19 -19.69
CA ILE A 404 5.99 8.17 -20.66
C ILE A 404 5.59 9.45 -19.94
N GLY A 405 4.93 9.37 -18.78
CA GLY A 405 4.57 10.55 -18.01
C GLY A 405 5.78 11.39 -17.59
N VAL A 406 6.86 10.77 -17.13
CA VAL A 406 8.10 11.50 -16.82
C VAL A 406 8.74 12.09 -18.07
N LEU A 407 8.81 11.34 -19.17
CA LEU A 407 9.37 11.83 -20.44
C LEU A 407 8.58 12.99 -21.04
N LEU A 408 7.27 13.06 -20.79
CA LEU A 408 6.49 14.24 -21.12
C LEU A 408 6.95 15.41 -20.26
N PHE A 409 6.92 15.32 -18.93
CA PHE A 409 7.15 16.49 -18.09
C PHE A 409 8.61 16.96 -17.99
N VAL A 410 9.61 16.09 -18.20
CA VAL A 410 11.03 16.40 -17.94
C VAL A 410 11.55 17.60 -18.72
N TRP A 411 11.05 17.83 -19.94
CA TRP A 411 11.47 18.94 -20.79
C TRP A 411 10.84 20.29 -20.43
N TRP A 412 9.78 20.27 -19.63
CA TRP A 412 8.99 21.44 -19.25
C TRP A 412 8.96 21.66 -17.74
N ILE A 413 9.95 21.14 -16.99
CA ILE A 413 10.01 21.27 -15.53
C ILE A 413 9.93 22.73 -15.07
N PRO A 414 10.69 23.70 -15.64
CA PRO A 414 10.61 25.09 -15.20
C PRO A 414 9.21 25.69 -15.40
N GLN A 415 8.62 25.50 -16.59
CA GLN A 415 7.28 26.01 -16.92
C GLN A 415 6.21 25.33 -16.06
N PHE A 416 6.39 24.05 -15.77
CA PHE A 416 5.51 23.31 -14.87
C PHE A 416 5.61 23.84 -13.44
N ALA A 417 6.81 24.16 -12.96
CA ALA A 417 7.03 24.78 -11.66
C ALA A 417 6.33 26.14 -11.57
N ASP A 418 6.46 26.98 -12.61
CA ASP A 418 5.79 28.29 -12.68
C ASP A 418 4.26 28.16 -12.69
N PHE A 419 3.73 27.21 -13.46
CA PHE A 419 2.31 26.91 -13.45
C PHE A 419 1.83 26.49 -12.06
N VAL A 420 2.56 25.57 -11.39
CA VAL A 420 2.24 25.13 -10.03
C VAL A 420 2.29 26.27 -9.03
N ARG A 421 3.29 27.17 -9.12
CA ARG A 421 3.36 28.38 -8.29
C ARG A 421 2.13 29.26 -8.47
N SER A 422 1.68 29.46 -9.72
CA SER A 422 0.54 30.32 -10.04
C SER A 422 -0.81 29.83 -9.48
N ILE A 423 -1.00 28.51 -9.36
CA ILE A 423 -2.24 27.92 -8.84
C ILE A 423 -2.16 27.61 -7.33
N SER A 424 -0.98 27.75 -6.73
CA SER A 424 -0.77 27.49 -5.30
C SER A 424 -1.00 28.76 -4.49
N PRO A 425 -1.44 28.65 -3.22
CA PRO A 425 -1.56 29.82 -2.36
C PRO A 425 -0.25 30.59 -2.27
N ALA A 426 -0.32 31.92 -2.42
CA ALA A 426 0.83 32.80 -2.21
C ALA A 426 1.23 32.79 -0.74
N GLY A 427 2.53 32.96 -0.48
CA GLY A 427 3.05 33.10 0.89
C GLY A 427 2.78 34.49 1.45
N SER A 428 2.96 34.61 2.75
CA SER A 428 2.86 35.88 3.47
C SER A 428 3.94 36.85 2.98
N GLU A 429 3.55 38.07 2.58
CA GLU A 429 4.45 39.09 1.99
C GLU A 429 5.63 39.48 2.90
N ASN A 430 5.49 39.27 4.21
CA ASN A 430 6.51 39.60 5.21
C ASN A 430 7.60 38.52 5.40
N LEU A 431 7.46 37.36 4.76
CA LEU A 431 8.43 36.27 4.89
C LEU A 431 9.39 36.22 3.71
N THR A 432 10.67 36.00 3.99
CA THR A 432 11.72 35.80 2.98
C THR A 432 12.56 34.56 3.29
N GLY A 433 13.31 34.08 2.30
CA GLY A 433 14.23 32.94 2.44
C GLY A 433 13.55 31.65 2.90
N ILE A 434 14.18 30.95 3.85
CA ILE A 434 13.75 29.63 4.35
C ILE A 434 12.33 29.67 4.94
N SER A 435 11.96 30.75 5.63
CA SER A 435 10.65 30.89 6.25
C SER A 435 9.53 31.03 5.22
N TYR A 436 9.79 31.70 4.09
CA TYR A 436 8.87 31.76 2.96
C TYR A 436 8.70 30.39 2.30
N LEU A 437 9.81 29.67 2.05
CA LEU A 437 9.77 28.32 1.50
C LEU A 437 8.98 27.35 2.39
N ALA A 438 9.19 27.41 3.70
CA ALA A 438 8.46 26.66 4.71
C ALA A 438 6.94 26.87 4.67
N GLU A 439 6.50 28.03 4.18
CA GLU A 439 5.09 28.36 4.03
C GLU A 439 4.48 27.75 2.77
N VAL A 440 5.09 28.02 1.61
CA VAL A 440 4.46 27.79 0.30
C VAL A 440 4.76 26.41 -0.30
N VAL A 441 5.98 25.88 -0.10
CA VAL A 441 6.46 24.68 -0.78
C VAL A 441 5.61 23.44 -0.46
N PRO A 442 5.16 23.18 0.79
CA PRO A 442 4.28 22.03 1.10
C PRO A 442 3.06 21.90 0.18
N ARG A 443 2.34 23.02 -0.04
CA ARG A 443 1.15 23.06 -0.91
C ARG A 443 1.55 22.94 -2.38
N GLN A 444 2.65 23.56 -2.79
CA GLN A 444 3.17 23.46 -4.17
C GLN A 444 3.56 22.02 -4.52
N ILE A 445 4.21 21.27 -3.63
CA ILE A 445 4.55 19.85 -3.82
C ILE A 445 3.28 19.01 -4.00
N ALA A 446 2.27 19.20 -3.14
CA ALA A 446 1.01 18.48 -3.26
C ALA A 446 0.27 18.81 -4.56
N ASN A 447 0.25 20.08 -4.96
CA ASN A 447 -0.37 20.54 -6.20
C ASN A 447 0.38 20.03 -7.43
N ALA A 448 1.72 20.07 -7.44
CA ALA A 448 2.53 19.49 -8.52
C ALA A 448 2.20 18.01 -8.71
N HIS A 449 2.13 17.25 -7.61
CA HIS A 449 1.79 15.83 -7.68
C HIS A 449 0.37 15.57 -8.22
N THR A 450 -0.61 16.39 -7.80
CA THR A 450 -1.99 16.33 -8.28
C THR A 450 -2.09 16.67 -9.77
N VAL A 451 -1.53 17.82 -10.20
CA VAL A 451 -1.58 18.27 -11.59
C VAL A 451 -0.89 17.27 -12.50
N PHE A 452 0.29 16.77 -12.12
CA PHE A 452 1.01 15.76 -12.90
C PHE A 452 0.14 14.53 -13.19
N ASN A 453 -0.49 13.94 -12.17
CA ASN A 453 -1.32 12.74 -12.36
C ASN A 453 -2.61 13.01 -13.14
N ILE A 454 -3.22 14.19 -12.97
CA ILE A 454 -4.42 14.59 -13.73
C ILE A 454 -4.07 14.76 -15.20
N VAL A 455 -3.03 15.56 -15.51
CA VAL A 455 -2.60 15.82 -16.89
C VAL A 455 -2.14 14.55 -17.57
N LEU A 456 -1.34 13.71 -16.89
CA LEU A 456 -0.93 12.40 -17.41
C LEU A 456 -2.14 11.53 -17.77
N THR A 457 -3.14 11.50 -16.90
CA THR A 457 -4.38 10.75 -17.15
C THR A 457 -5.12 11.33 -18.35
N LEU A 458 -5.33 12.64 -18.40
CA LEU A 458 -6.03 13.30 -19.52
C LEU A 458 -5.34 13.05 -20.86
N ILE A 459 -4.00 13.05 -20.88
CA ILE A 459 -3.21 12.77 -22.09
C ILE A 459 -3.32 11.30 -22.48
N LEU A 460 -3.12 10.34 -21.56
CA LEU A 460 -3.01 8.92 -21.93
C LEU A 460 -4.35 8.18 -22.02
N LEU A 461 -5.39 8.64 -21.32
CA LEU A 461 -6.72 8.02 -21.34
C LEU A 461 -7.32 7.87 -22.77
N PRO A 462 -7.24 8.86 -23.68
CA PRO A 462 -7.72 8.67 -25.05
C PRO A 462 -6.89 7.65 -25.86
N PHE A 463 -5.66 7.36 -25.47
CA PHE A 463 -4.75 6.44 -26.18
C PHE A 463 -4.67 5.03 -25.55
N THR A 464 -5.47 4.70 -24.53
CA THR A 464 -5.41 3.39 -23.85
C THR A 464 -5.51 2.20 -24.82
N ASN A 465 -6.35 2.29 -25.85
CA ASN A 465 -6.49 1.23 -26.86
C ASN A 465 -5.24 1.07 -27.73
N ILE A 466 -4.56 2.18 -28.06
CA ILE A 466 -3.31 2.16 -28.82
C ILE A 466 -2.19 1.59 -27.95
N SER A 467 -2.12 2.01 -26.69
CA SER A 467 -1.21 1.46 -25.70
C SER A 467 -1.42 -0.05 -25.50
N ALA A 468 -2.67 -0.52 -25.48
CA ALA A 468 -2.97 -1.94 -25.41
C ALA A 468 -2.39 -2.70 -26.60
N LYS A 469 -2.61 -2.21 -27.83
CA LYS A 469 -2.05 -2.81 -29.06
C LYS A 469 -0.52 -2.83 -29.06
N LEU A 470 0.11 -1.75 -28.62
CA LEU A 470 1.56 -1.67 -28.48
C LEU A 470 2.08 -2.74 -27.51
N ILE A 471 1.40 -2.92 -26.38
CA ILE A 471 1.80 -3.91 -25.37
C ILE A 471 1.57 -5.35 -25.84
N TYR A 472 0.47 -5.62 -26.56
CA TYR A 472 0.30 -6.90 -27.26
C TYR A 472 1.42 -7.16 -28.28
N ARG A 473 2.00 -6.11 -28.89
CA ARG A 473 3.14 -6.26 -29.81
C ARG A 473 4.47 -6.50 -29.08
N ILE A 474 4.70 -5.83 -27.95
CA ILE A 474 5.92 -5.98 -27.14
C ILE A 474 5.93 -7.35 -26.44
N LEU A 475 4.78 -7.76 -25.90
CA LEU A 475 4.59 -9.03 -25.23
C LEU A 475 3.45 -9.80 -25.94
N PRO A 476 3.72 -10.47 -27.07
CA PRO A 476 2.73 -11.21 -27.86
C PRO A 476 2.16 -12.39 -27.09
N ASP A 477 1.09 -13.02 -27.58
CA ASP A 477 0.66 -14.31 -27.04
C ASP A 477 1.68 -15.38 -27.47
N ILE A 478 2.05 -16.25 -26.54
CA ILE A 478 2.75 -17.50 -26.87
C ILE A 478 1.87 -18.59 -26.29
N GLU A 479 1.66 -19.65 -27.07
CA GLU A 479 1.06 -20.89 -26.57
C GLU A 479 1.94 -21.38 -25.41
N GLU A 480 1.48 -21.18 -24.19
CA GLU A 480 2.18 -21.71 -23.01
C GLU A 480 2.07 -23.24 -23.07
N GLU A 481 3.21 -23.94 -23.22
CA GLU A 481 3.29 -25.36 -22.89
C GLU A 481 2.93 -25.51 -21.41
N GLU A 482 1.77 -26.13 -21.13
CA GLU A 482 1.25 -26.28 -19.78
C GLU A 482 2.11 -27.28 -18.98
N VAL A 483 3.03 -26.76 -18.17
CA VAL A 483 3.93 -27.56 -17.30
C VAL A 483 3.18 -28.26 -16.13
N SER A 484 1.88 -28.00 -15.94
CA SER A 484 1.04 -28.86 -15.10
C SER A 484 -0.29 -29.18 -15.79
N ILE A 485 -0.62 -30.48 -15.84
CA ILE A 485 -1.87 -30.99 -16.43
C ILE A 485 -3.09 -30.32 -15.77
N PHE A 486 -2.99 -29.95 -14.48
CA PHE A 486 -4.04 -29.27 -13.73
C PHE A 486 -3.54 -27.98 -13.06
N LYS A 487 -4.31 -26.89 -13.17
CA LYS A 487 -4.04 -25.59 -12.54
C LYS A 487 -5.32 -24.92 -12.03
N THR A 488 -5.19 -24.09 -11.00
CA THR A 488 -6.28 -23.21 -10.54
C THR A 488 -6.40 -22.01 -11.47
N LYS A 489 -7.62 -21.56 -11.74
CA LYS A 489 -7.84 -20.44 -12.67
C LYS A 489 -7.95 -19.10 -11.96
N TYR A 490 -8.57 -19.07 -10.78
CA TYR A 490 -8.93 -17.85 -10.07
C TYR A 490 -8.15 -17.63 -8.76
N LEU A 491 -7.64 -18.69 -8.12
CA LEU A 491 -7.03 -18.58 -6.79
C LEU A 491 -5.70 -17.82 -6.83
N GLU A 492 -5.62 -16.73 -6.07
CA GLU A 492 -4.44 -15.84 -6.00
C GLU A 492 -3.99 -15.56 -4.56
N ASP A 493 -2.81 -16.07 -4.18
CA ASP A 493 -2.26 -15.95 -2.82
C ASP A 493 -1.99 -14.47 -2.43
N SER A 494 -1.67 -13.62 -3.41
CA SER A 494 -1.41 -12.18 -3.23
C SER A 494 -2.62 -11.41 -2.69
N LEU A 495 -3.83 -11.92 -2.93
CA LEU A 495 -5.09 -11.27 -2.55
C LEU A 495 -5.65 -11.75 -1.21
N ILE A 496 -4.98 -12.68 -0.51
CA ILE A 496 -5.39 -13.17 0.80
C ILE A 496 -5.43 -12.04 1.85
N SER A 497 -4.64 -10.98 1.68
CA SER A 497 -4.69 -9.77 2.53
C SER A 497 -5.98 -8.96 2.36
N THR A 498 -6.86 -9.31 1.43
CA THR A 498 -8.16 -8.68 1.20
C THR A 498 -9.25 -9.75 1.22
N PRO A 499 -9.75 -10.16 2.43
CA PRO A 499 -10.56 -11.36 2.58
C PRO A 499 -11.82 -11.41 1.71
N THR A 500 -12.57 -10.31 1.60
CA THR A 500 -13.74 -10.22 0.71
C THR A 500 -13.42 -10.60 -0.72
N LEU A 501 -12.24 -10.23 -1.18
CA LEU A 501 -11.83 -10.47 -2.55
C LEU A 501 -11.34 -11.89 -2.76
N ALA A 502 -10.53 -12.38 -1.81
CA ALA A 502 -10.10 -13.76 -1.78
C ALA A 502 -11.30 -14.74 -1.75
N LEU A 503 -12.33 -14.44 -0.97
CA LEU A 503 -13.57 -15.25 -0.92
C LEU A 503 -14.30 -15.28 -2.26
N ASN A 504 -14.39 -14.15 -2.97
CA ASN A 504 -15.00 -14.12 -4.31
C ASN A 504 -14.18 -14.93 -5.34
N LEU A 505 -12.86 -14.96 -5.23
CA LEU A 505 -12.01 -15.80 -6.09
C LEU A 505 -12.19 -17.28 -5.79
N ALA A 506 -12.25 -17.64 -4.51
CA ALA A 506 -12.58 -19.00 -4.09
C ALA A 506 -13.95 -19.41 -4.64
N LYS A 507 -14.95 -18.54 -4.53
CA LYS A 507 -16.29 -18.74 -5.09
C LYS A 507 -16.26 -19.02 -6.61
N ALA A 508 -15.49 -18.24 -7.38
CA ALA A 508 -15.35 -18.44 -8.81
C ALA A 508 -14.70 -19.79 -9.16
N GLU A 509 -13.70 -20.22 -8.38
CA GLU A 509 -13.06 -21.53 -8.56
C GLU A 509 -13.99 -22.69 -8.19
N ILE A 510 -14.80 -22.53 -7.13
CA ILE A 510 -15.82 -23.51 -6.74
C ILE A 510 -16.86 -23.66 -7.86
N ILE A 511 -17.34 -22.57 -8.45
CA ILE A 511 -18.25 -22.63 -9.60
C ILE A 511 -17.62 -23.40 -10.77
N ARG A 512 -16.33 -23.21 -11.04
CA ARG A 512 -15.60 -23.97 -12.08
C ARG A 512 -15.56 -25.46 -11.77
N MET A 513 -15.36 -25.83 -10.51
CA MET A 513 -15.40 -27.21 -10.04
C MET A 513 -16.80 -27.82 -10.20
N ILE A 514 -17.88 -27.09 -9.87
CA ILE A 514 -19.26 -27.56 -10.07
C ILE A 514 -19.56 -27.83 -11.55
N VAL A 515 -19.10 -26.96 -12.47
CA VAL A 515 -19.31 -27.14 -13.92
C VAL A 515 -18.57 -28.36 -14.47
N LYS A 516 -17.45 -28.77 -13.87
CA LYS A 516 -16.77 -30.04 -14.20
C LYS A 516 -17.59 -31.23 -13.73
N VAL A 517 -17.98 -31.24 -12.47
CA VAL A 517 -18.86 -32.27 -11.91
C VAL A 517 -20.16 -32.41 -12.70
N GLN A 518 -20.77 -31.30 -13.13
CA GLN A 518 -21.96 -31.32 -13.96
C GLN A 518 -21.73 -32.07 -15.28
N ARG A 519 -20.58 -31.87 -15.94
CA ARG A 519 -20.23 -32.56 -17.19
C ARG A 519 -19.96 -34.05 -16.96
N MET A 520 -19.27 -34.41 -15.88
CA MET A 520 -19.11 -35.82 -15.50
C MET A 520 -20.46 -36.52 -15.31
N VAL A 521 -21.38 -35.87 -14.59
CA VAL A 521 -22.73 -36.41 -14.37
C VAL A 521 -23.48 -36.51 -15.70
N GLU A 522 -23.43 -35.50 -16.56
CA GLU A 522 -24.05 -35.55 -17.91
C GLU A 522 -23.54 -36.72 -18.75
N GLN A 523 -22.23 -36.97 -18.70
CA GLN A 523 -21.57 -37.97 -19.55
C GLN A 523 -21.71 -39.40 -19.03
N ILE A 524 -21.85 -39.61 -17.71
CA ILE A 524 -21.80 -40.96 -17.11
C ILE A 524 -22.88 -41.90 -17.66
N LEU A 525 -24.01 -41.39 -18.12
CA LEU A 525 -25.08 -42.21 -18.69
C LEU A 525 -24.70 -42.81 -20.06
N ILE A 526 -23.74 -42.22 -20.78
CA ILE A 526 -23.33 -42.68 -22.12
C ILE A 526 -22.70 -44.09 -22.05
N PRO A 527 -21.71 -44.38 -21.19
CA PRO A 527 -21.20 -45.74 -20.99
C PRO A 527 -22.28 -46.77 -20.65
N PHE A 528 -23.26 -46.39 -19.82
CA PHE A 528 -24.39 -47.26 -19.47
C PHE A 528 -25.30 -47.62 -20.65
N LEU A 529 -25.35 -46.80 -21.70
CA LEU A 529 -26.28 -47.00 -22.83
C LEU A 529 -25.60 -47.39 -24.14
N LYS A 530 -24.35 -46.96 -24.37
CA LYS A 530 -23.65 -47.07 -25.65
C LYS A 530 -22.32 -47.83 -25.59
N ASN A 531 -21.87 -48.28 -24.42
CA ASN A 531 -20.60 -48.99 -24.23
C ASN A 531 -19.39 -48.18 -24.72
N ASP A 532 -19.30 -46.91 -24.33
CA ASP A 532 -18.25 -45.98 -24.76
C ASP A 532 -17.17 -45.83 -23.67
N ASP A 533 -16.05 -46.54 -23.84
CA ASP A 533 -14.90 -46.48 -22.91
C ASP A 533 -14.14 -45.14 -22.97
N GLU A 534 -14.18 -44.42 -24.09
CA GLU A 534 -13.49 -43.13 -24.23
C GLU A 534 -14.11 -42.07 -23.31
N ILE A 535 -15.42 -42.13 -23.11
CA ILE A 535 -16.13 -41.29 -22.13
C ILE A 535 -15.70 -41.64 -20.69
N ILE A 536 -15.43 -42.90 -20.39
CA ILE A 536 -14.95 -43.30 -19.05
C ILE A 536 -13.60 -42.64 -18.75
N ASP A 537 -12.66 -42.69 -19.69
CA ASP A 537 -11.32 -42.09 -19.51
C ASP A 537 -11.41 -40.56 -19.34
N LYS A 538 -12.33 -39.90 -20.07
CA LYS A 538 -12.61 -38.47 -19.89
C LYS A 538 -13.15 -38.17 -18.48
N ILE A 539 -14.09 -38.97 -17.97
CA ILE A 539 -14.64 -38.82 -16.61
C ILE A 539 -13.53 -38.98 -15.57
N LEU A 540 -12.66 -39.99 -15.70
CA LEU A 540 -11.55 -40.22 -14.76
C LEU A 540 -10.51 -39.08 -14.80
N THR A 541 -10.30 -38.47 -15.96
CA THR A 541 -9.42 -37.29 -16.10
C THR A 541 -10.03 -36.07 -15.41
N GLU A 542 -11.34 -35.83 -15.58
CA GLU A 542 -12.03 -34.73 -14.90
C GLU A 542 -12.06 -34.91 -13.38
N GLU A 543 -12.19 -36.15 -12.89
CA GLU A 543 -12.08 -36.48 -11.46
C GLU A 543 -10.72 -36.12 -10.86
N ALA A 544 -9.63 -36.44 -11.56
CA ALA A 544 -8.28 -36.07 -11.11
C ALA A 544 -8.12 -34.55 -10.99
N GLU A 545 -8.70 -33.78 -11.91
CA GLU A 545 -8.73 -32.32 -11.81
C GLU A 545 -9.58 -31.83 -10.64
N ILE A 546 -10.76 -32.43 -10.41
CA ILE A 546 -11.64 -32.08 -9.28
C ILE A 546 -10.93 -32.29 -7.94
N ASN A 547 -10.23 -33.40 -7.76
CA ASN A 547 -9.41 -33.67 -6.57
C ASN A 547 -8.31 -32.62 -6.37
N TYR A 548 -7.62 -32.26 -7.45
CA TYR A 548 -6.64 -31.18 -7.43
C TYR A 548 -7.27 -29.85 -7.00
N LEU A 549 -8.44 -29.49 -7.57
CA LEU A 549 -9.13 -28.25 -7.23
C LEU A 549 -9.65 -28.24 -5.79
N ASN A 550 -10.23 -29.34 -5.32
CA ASN A 550 -10.66 -29.48 -3.92
C ASN A 550 -9.51 -29.14 -2.96
N LEU A 551 -8.34 -29.76 -3.16
CA LEU A 551 -7.16 -29.54 -2.32
C LEU A 551 -6.69 -28.08 -2.36
N ARG A 552 -6.64 -27.48 -3.55
CA ARG A 552 -6.15 -26.10 -3.72
C ARG A 552 -7.13 -25.07 -3.14
N ILE A 553 -8.43 -25.22 -3.38
CA ILE A 553 -9.46 -24.32 -2.84
C ILE A 553 -9.51 -24.46 -1.32
N SER A 554 -9.49 -25.68 -0.77
CA SER A 554 -9.47 -25.91 0.68
C SER A 554 -8.27 -25.25 1.34
N LYS A 555 -7.05 -25.42 0.78
CA LYS A 555 -5.84 -24.74 1.29
C LYS A 555 -5.97 -23.22 1.23
N TYR A 556 -6.55 -22.68 0.15
CA TYR A 556 -6.74 -21.24 -0.02
C TYR A 556 -7.73 -20.67 1.01
N LEU A 557 -8.88 -21.32 1.20
CA LEU A 557 -9.89 -20.98 2.21
C LEU A 557 -9.32 -21.04 3.64
N MET A 558 -8.51 -22.05 3.96
CA MET A 558 -7.83 -22.16 5.24
C MET A 558 -6.87 -21.00 5.49
N LYS A 559 -6.10 -20.56 4.48
CA LYS A 559 -5.24 -19.37 4.61
C LYS A 559 -6.04 -18.09 4.86
N ILE A 560 -7.23 -17.96 4.25
CA ILE A 560 -8.14 -16.83 4.50
C ILE A 560 -8.66 -16.89 5.94
N SER A 561 -9.06 -18.07 6.43
CA SER A 561 -9.56 -18.28 7.79
C SER A 561 -8.54 -17.97 8.89
N GLN A 562 -7.25 -18.05 8.59
CA GLN A 562 -6.17 -17.75 9.53
C GLN A 562 -5.90 -16.24 9.69
N LYS A 563 -6.51 -15.40 8.87
CA LYS A 563 -6.53 -13.94 9.06
C LYS A 563 -7.67 -13.58 10.01
N ASP A 564 -7.55 -12.53 10.81
CA ASP A 564 -8.64 -12.03 11.66
C ASP A 564 -9.87 -11.70 10.79
N LEU A 565 -10.80 -12.64 10.69
CA LEU A 565 -12.04 -12.50 9.95
C LEU A 565 -13.13 -12.00 10.89
N GLU A 566 -14.00 -11.13 10.36
CA GLU A 566 -15.28 -10.88 11.01
C GLU A 566 -16.10 -12.17 11.03
N GLU A 567 -16.90 -12.38 12.08
CA GLU A 567 -17.75 -13.57 12.30
C GLU A 567 -18.57 -13.97 11.05
N GLU A 568 -19.13 -12.99 10.33
CA GLU A 568 -19.89 -13.23 9.10
C GLU A 568 -19.05 -13.81 7.95
N ARG A 569 -17.75 -13.47 7.87
CA ARG A 569 -16.84 -14.01 6.86
C ARG A 569 -16.30 -15.39 7.24
N ALA A 570 -16.22 -15.69 8.54
CA ALA A 570 -15.87 -17.03 9.01
C ALA A 570 -16.97 -18.04 8.61
N ASP A 571 -18.24 -17.66 8.74
CA ASP A 571 -19.38 -18.46 8.25
C ASP A 571 -19.28 -18.71 6.75
N GLU A 572 -18.93 -17.68 5.97
CA GLU A 572 -18.80 -17.80 4.51
C GLU A 572 -17.68 -18.79 4.12
N VAL A 573 -16.54 -18.76 4.79
CA VAL A 573 -15.46 -19.76 4.60
C VAL A 573 -15.96 -21.16 4.92
N PHE A 574 -16.65 -21.33 6.05
CA PHE A 574 -17.19 -22.62 6.47
C PHE A 574 -18.20 -23.18 5.46
N GLN A 575 -19.12 -22.33 4.99
CA GLN A 575 -20.08 -22.68 3.93
C GLN A 575 -19.37 -23.12 2.64
N MET A 576 -18.33 -22.39 2.22
CA MET A 576 -17.57 -22.74 1.02
C MET A 576 -16.82 -24.08 1.18
N LEU A 577 -16.20 -24.33 2.34
CA LEU A 577 -15.56 -25.62 2.63
C LEU A 577 -16.57 -26.77 2.58
N HIS A 578 -17.74 -26.61 3.20
CA HIS A 578 -18.80 -27.60 3.13
C HIS A 578 -19.26 -27.85 1.69
N CYS A 579 -19.45 -26.79 0.90
CA CYS A 579 -19.86 -26.91 -0.50
C CYS A 579 -18.83 -27.70 -1.32
N ILE A 580 -17.52 -27.43 -1.16
CA ILE A 580 -16.46 -28.13 -1.92
C ILE A 580 -16.47 -29.63 -1.59
N THR A 581 -16.64 -29.99 -0.31
CA THR A 581 -16.76 -31.40 0.10
C THR A 581 -17.95 -32.08 -0.56
N GLU A 582 -19.13 -31.43 -0.59
CA GLU A 582 -20.30 -32.00 -1.26
C GLU A 582 -20.11 -32.13 -2.79
N ILE A 583 -19.35 -31.23 -3.41
CA ILE A 583 -19.03 -31.28 -4.85
C ILE A 583 -18.04 -32.41 -5.15
N GLU A 584 -16.99 -32.57 -4.35
CA GLU A 584 -16.05 -33.69 -4.47
C GLU A 584 -16.75 -35.03 -4.27
N GLN A 585 -17.66 -35.12 -3.29
CA GLN A 585 -18.44 -36.34 -3.07
C GLN A 585 -19.29 -36.73 -4.28
N ILE A 586 -19.79 -35.75 -5.07
CA ILE A 586 -20.47 -36.03 -6.33
C ILE A 586 -19.50 -36.59 -7.37
N GLY A 587 -18.33 -35.98 -7.54
CA GLY A 587 -17.27 -36.49 -8.43
C GLY A 587 -16.90 -37.93 -8.09
N ASP A 588 -16.67 -38.20 -6.81
CA ASP A 588 -16.42 -39.53 -6.24
C ASP A 588 -17.55 -40.53 -6.52
N ASN A 589 -18.81 -40.12 -6.34
CA ASN A 589 -19.95 -40.98 -6.66
C ASN A 589 -19.99 -41.33 -8.16
N VAL A 590 -19.58 -40.42 -9.05
CA VAL A 590 -19.49 -40.71 -10.49
C VAL A 590 -18.31 -41.63 -10.79
N SER A 591 -17.11 -41.27 -10.36
CA SER A 591 -15.85 -41.94 -10.74
C SER A 591 -15.59 -43.25 -10.00
N LYS A 592 -15.90 -43.33 -8.71
CA LYS A 592 -15.62 -44.51 -7.87
C LYS A 592 -16.81 -45.46 -7.76
N MET A 593 -18.03 -45.02 -8.07
CA MET A 593 -19.24 -45.85 -7.95
C MET A 593 -19.91 -46.11 -9.30
N LEU A 594 -20.26 -45.06 -10.06
CA LEU A 594 -20.97 -45.24 -11.33
C LEU A 594 -20.09 -45.78 -12.46
N VAL A 595 -18.81 -45.39 -12.56
CA VAL A 595 -17.90 -45.90 -13.60
C VAL A 595 -17.67 -47.42 -13.45
N PRO A 596 -17.32 -47.97 -12.26
CA PRO A 596 -17.22 -49.42 -12.10
C PRO A 596 -18.53 -50.15 -12.41
N LEU A 597 -19.66 -49.55 -12.06
CA LEU A 597 -20.99 -50.11 -12.34
C LEU A 597 -21.29 -50.14 -13.85
N ALA A 598 -20.88 -49.11 -14.59
CA ALA A 598 -20.98 -49.07 -16.05
C ALA A 598 -20.08 -50.14 -16.69
N LYS A 599 -18.82 -50.24 -16.26
CA LYS A 599 -17.89 -51.28 -16.74
C LYS A 599 -18.43 -52.69 -16.50
N LYS A 600 -18.96 -52.96 -15.30
CA LYS A 600 -19.61 -54.23 -14.97
C LYS A 600 -20.78 -54.54 -15.93
N ARG A 601 -21.61 -53.55 -16.26
CA ARG A 601 -22.70 -53.73 -17.24
C ARG A 601 -22.16 -54.02 -18.65
N MET A 602 -21.08 -53.36 -19.05
CA MET A 602 -20.42 -53.55 -20.36
C MET A 602 -19.77 -54.94 -20.47
N GLU A 603 -18.99 -55.35 -19.46
CA GLU A 603 -18.33 -56.65 -19.39
C GLU A 603 -19.32 -57.82 -19.46
N LEU A 604 -20.46 -57.69 -18.79
CA LEU A 604 -21.53 -58.69 -18.81
C LEU A 604 -22.42 -58.63 -20.06
N ASN A 605 -22.18 -57.68 -20.99
CA ASN A 605 -22.96 -57.47 -22.22
C ASN A 605 -24.48 -57.38 -22.00
N LEU A 606 -24.91 -56.86 -20.85
CA LEU A 606 -26.33 -56.77 -20.51
C LEU A 606 -26.97 -55.57 -21.18
N SER A 607 -28.29 -55.53 -21.34
CA SER A 607 -29.02 -54.34 -21.81
C SER A 607 -30.24 -54.08 -20.94
N PHE A 608 -30.53 -52.81 -20.66
CA PHE A 608 -31.74 -52.44 -19.93
C PHE A 608 -32.97 -52.67 -20.81
N SER A 609 -34.12 -52.97 -20.19
CA SER A 609 -35.42 -52.89 -20.87
C SER A 609 -35.69 -51.46 -21.34
N GLU A 610 -36.49 -51.28 -22.39
CA GLU A 610 -36.82 -49.95 -22.93
C GLU A 610 -37.51 -49.06 -21.88
N GLU A 611 -38.40 -49.63 -21.06
CA GLU A 611 -39.02 -48.95 -19.93
C GLU A 611 -37.96 -48.55 -18.89
N GLY A 612 -37.10 -49.50 -18.49
CA GLY A 612 -36.05 -49.25 -17.51
C GLY A 612 -35.04 -48.19 -17.96
N LYS A 613 -34.71 -48.17 -19.25
CA LYS A 613 -33.85 -47.16 -19.87
C LYS A 613 -34.48 -45.76 -19.76
N LYS A 614 -35.76 -45.61 -20.14
CA LYS A 614 -36.49 -44.33 -20.04
C LYS A 614 -36.57 -43.82 -18.60
N GLU A 615 -36.75 -44.71 -17.64
CA GLU A 615 -36.78 -44.37 -16.22
C GLU A 615 -35.44 -43.82 -15.72
N ILE A 616 -34.34 -44.49 -16.08
CA ILE A 616 -32.98 -44.04 -15.78
C ILE A 616 -32.73 -42.67 -16.43
N GLU A 617 -33.09 -42.49 -17.71
CA GLU A 617 -32.92 -41.23 -18.43
C GLU A 617 -33.71 -40.08 -17.77
N ASP A 618 -34.98 -40.28 -17.39
CA ASP A 618 -35.77 -39.22 -16.74
C ASP A 618 -35.23 -38.89 -15.34
N TYR A 619 -34.80 -39.89 -14.57
CA TYR A 619 -34.23 -39.68 -13.25
C TYR A 619 -32.87 -38.95 -13.33
N HIS A 620 -32.02 -39.38 -14.25
CA HIS A 620 -30.75 -38.71 -14.56
C HIS A 620 -30.96 -37.23 -14.93
N LEU A 621 -31.97 -36.93 -15.76
CA LEU A 621 -32.36 -35.55 -16.08
C LEU A 621 -32.81 -34.76 -14.85
N ARG A 622 -33.48 -35.38 -13.86
CA ARG A 622 -33.81 -34.71 -12.58
C ARG A 622 -32.56 -34.42 -11.76
N THR A 623 -31.61 -35.34 -11.71
CA THR A 623 -30.31 -35.14 -11.05
C THR A 623 -29.53 -33.99 -11.67
N MET A 624 -29.46 -33.93 -13.01
CA MET A 624 -28.83 -32.82 -13.75
C MET A 624 -29.47 -31.46 -13.46
N LYS A 625 -30.82 -31.41 -13.44
CA LYS A 625 -31.56 -30.20 -13.05
C LYS A 625 -31.25 -29.78 -11.61
N GLN A 626 -30.88 -30.71 -10.76
CA GLN A 626 -30.55 -30.42 -9.36
C GLN A 626 -29.15 -29.86 -9.21
N ILE A 627 -28.16 -30.39 -9.93
CA ILE A 627 -26.81 -29.80 -9.99
C ILE A 627 -26.87 -28.37 -10.57
N SER A 628 -27.65 -28.16 -11.63
CA SER A 628 -27.84 -26.82 -12.23
C SER A 628 -28.37 -25.80 -11.21
N ARG A 629 -29.30 -26.21 -10.33
CA ARG A 629 -29.81 -25.35 -9.24
C ARG A 629 -28.77 -25.07 -8.16
N ALA A 630 -27.86 -26.01 -7.88
CA ALA A 630 -26.76 -25.75 -6.95
C ALA A 630 -25.90 -24.58 -7.44
N ILE A 631 -25.62 -24.51 -8.76
CA ILE A 631 -24.90 -23.40 -9.37
C ILE A 631 -25.65 -22.07 -9.19
N GLU A 632 -26.96 -22.04 -9.44
CA GLU A 632 -27.81 -20.85 -9.25
C GLU A 632 -27.79 -20.37 -7.79
N VAL A 633 -27.94 -21.30 -6.84
CA VAL A 633 -27.90 -20.99 -5.39
C VAL A 633 -26.55 -20.40 -5.02
N PHE A 634 -25.47 -21.01 -5.52
CA PHE A 634 -24.12 -20.60 -5.17
C PHE A 634 -23.78 -19.23 -5.79
N LYS A 635 -24.16 -18.96 -7.05
CA LYS A 635 -23.82 -17.71 -7.77
C LYS A 635 -24.32 -16.46 -7.03
N ASP A 636 -25.59 -16.44 -6.66
CA ASP A 636 -26.23 -15.24 -6.09
C ASP A 636 -26.53 -15.34 -4.58
N VAL A 637 -26.22 -16.47 -3.93
CA VAL A 637 -26.63 -16.79 -2.53
C VAL A 637 -28.12 -16.50 -2.33
N ASN A 638 -28.95 -17.03 -3.24
CA ASN A 638 -30.38 -16.78 -3.24
C ASN A 638 -31.11 -17.82 -2.38
N LEU A 639 -31.54 -17.40 -1.18
CA LEU A 639 -32.27 -18.24 -0.23
C LEU A 639 -33.61 -18.77 -0.78
N GLN A 640 -34.27 -18.05 -1.70
CA GLN A 640 -35.49 -18.56 -2.34
C GLN A 640 -35.17 -19.71 -3.30
N SER A 641 -34.07 -19.58 -4.06
CA SER A 641 -33.55 -20.66 -4.91
C SER A 641 -33.17 -21.89 -4.08
N ALA A 642 -32.55 -21.69 -2.92
CA ALA A 642 -32.21 -22.78 -2.00
C ALA A 642 -33.46 -23.52 -1.48
N LYS A 643 -34.50 -22.80 -1.05
CA LYS A 643 -35.79 -23.40 -0.65
C LYS A 643 -36.46 -24.15 -1.80
N ARG A 644 -36.45 -23.57 -3.01
CA ARG A 644 -37.00 -24.20 -4.21
C ARG A 644 -36.28 -25.52 -4.52
N MET A 645 -34.96 -25.53 -4.37
CA MET A 645 -34.12 -26.71 -4.57
C MET A 645 -34.49 -27.84 -3.60
N GLU A 646 -34.63 -27.55 -2.31
CA GLU A 646 -35.03 -28.53 -1.28
C GLU A 646 -36.42 -29.14 -1.57
N LYS A 647 -37.39 -28.30 -1.97
CA LYS A 647 -38.73 -28.76 -2.36
C LYS A 647 -38.69 -29.69 -3.58
N LYS A 648 -37.85 -29.39 -4.58
CA LYS A 648 -37.69 -30.24 -5.76
C LYS A 648 -37.03 -31.58 -5.41
N TYR A 649 -36.03 -31.58 -4.53
CA TYR A 649 -35.40 -32.82 -4.06
C TYR A 649 -36.40 -33.75 -3.38
N LYS A 650 -37.31 -33.23 -2.54
CA LYS A 650 -38.40 -34.04 -1.93
C LYS A 650 -39.24 -34.75 -3.00
N LYS A 651 -39.58 -34.06 -4.10
CA LYS A 651 -40.28 -34.67 -5.25
C LYS A 651 -39.44 -35.75 -5.94
N TYR A 652 -38.15 -35.51 -6.16
CA TYR A 652 -37.25 -36.47 -6.81
C TYR A 652 -37.00 -37.71 -5.95
N ARG A 653 -36.99 -37.57 -4.62
CA ARG A 653 -36.92 -38.71 -3.70
C ARG A 653 -38.17 -39.59 -3.80
N LEU A 654 -39.36 -39.01 -3.92
CA LEU A 654 -40.60 -39.79 -4.11
C LEU A 654 -40.63 -40.48 -5.48
N MET A 655 -40.15 -39.79 -6.52
CA MET A 655 -40.04 -40.37 -7.86
C MET A 655 -39.11 -41.60 -7.88
N GLU A 656 -37.99 -41.57 -7.15
CA GLU A 656 -37.10 -42.74 -7.04
C GLU A 656 -37.81 -43.96 -6.45
N LEU A 657 -38.64 -43.77 -5.41
CA LEU A 657 -39.42 -44.84 -4.81
C LEU A 657 -40.42 -45.45 -5.80
N GLU A 658 -41.03 -44.62 -6.63
CA GLU A 658 -41.95 -45.04 -7.71
C GLU A 658 -41.22 -45.84 -8.80
N LEU A 659 -40.02 -45.41 -9.20
CA LEU A 659 -39.17 -46.13 -10.15
C LEU A 659 -38.73 -47.51 -9.62
N ARG A 660 -38.43 -47.61 -8.32
CA ARG A 660 -38.13 -48.90 -7.69
C ARG A 660 -39.34 -49.85 -7.71
N ARG A 661 -40.53 -49.32 -7.48
CA ARG A 661 -41.77 -50.11 -7.49
C ARG A 661 -42.07 -50.64 -8.88
N THR A 662 -42.01 -49.78 -9.90
CA THR A 662 -42.21 -50.16 -11.30
C THR A 662 -41.16 -51.16 -11.78
N HIS A 663 -39.89 -51.00 -11.36
CA HIS A 663 -38.86 -52.01 -11.60
C HIS A 663 -39.20 -53.37 -10.96
N PHE A 664 -39.69 -53.38 -9.71
CA PHE A 664 -40.13 -54.60 -9.04
C PHE A 664 -41.32 -55.27 -9.75
N ASP A 665 -42.28 -54.48 -10.25
CA ASP A 665 -43.40 -55.01 -11.03
C ASP A 665 -42.90 -55.70 -12.31
N ARG A 666 -41.90 -55.14 -13.02
CA ARG A 666 -41.28 -55.79 -14.20
C ARG A 666 -40.58 -57.10 -13.88
N ILE A 667 -39.95 -57.21 -12.70
CA ILE A 667 -39.36 -58.47 -12.23
C ILE A 667 -40.47 -59.51 -11.99
N ARG A 668 -41.59 -59.11 -11.37
CA ARG A 668 -42.74 -59.99 -11.12
C ARG A 668 -43.38 -60.47 -12.43
N GLU A 669 -43.39 -59.61 -13.44
CA GLU A 669 -43.85 -59.90 -14.81
C GLU A 669 -42.83 -60.72 -15.63
N LYS A 670 -41.70 -61.09 -15.03
CA LYS A 670 -40.65 -61.92 -15.63
C LYS A 670 -40.01 -61.32 -16.89
N VAL A 671 -39.90 -59.99 -16.96
CA VAL A 671 -39.21 -59.30 -18.08
C VAL A 671 -37.71 -59.65 -18.03
N PRO A 672 -37.17 -60.41 -19.00
CA PRO A 672 -35.82 -60.99 -18.89
C PRO A 672 -34.71 -59.95 -18.69
N ALA A 673 -34.69 -58.91 -19.54
CA ALA A 673 -33.72 -57.82 -19.46
C ALA A 673 -33.76 -57.07 -18.11
N SER A 674 -34.94 -56.99 -17.46
CA SER A 674 -35.08 -56.34 -16.16
C SER A 674 -34.56 -57.21 -15.01
N ILE A 675 -34.70 -58.54 -15.12
CA ILE A 675 -34.15 -59.50 -14.14
C ILE A 675 -32.62 -59.49 -14.21
N GLU A 676 -32.06 -59.62 -15.41
CA GLU A 676 -30.61 -59.69 -15.61
C GLU A 676 -29.88 -58.41 -15.17
N THR A 677 -30.48 -57.24 -15.38
CA THR A 677 -29.89 -55.94 -15.01
C THR A 677 -30.31 -55.41 -13.65
N SER A 678 -31.11 -56.15 -12.86
CA SER A 678 -31.79 -55.60 -11.68
C SER A 678 -30.87 -54.94 -10.66
N GLY A 679 -29.76 -55.59 -10.29
CA GLY A 679 -28.76 -55.01 -9.37
C GLY A 679 -28.17 -53.71 -9.92
N ILE A 680 -27.75 -53.71 -11.18
CA ILE A 680 -27.17 -52.54 -11.85
C ILE A 680 -28.19 -51.39 -11.93
N HIS A 681 -29.42 -51.69 -12.30
CA HIS A 681 -30.49 -50.70 -12.42
C HIS A 681 -30.77 -50.01 -11.08
N LEU A 682 -30.95 -50.79 -10.00
CA LEU A 682 -31.26 -50.27 -8.68
C LEU A 682 -30.08 -49.52 -8.04
N GLU A 683 -28.84 -49.97 -8.26
CA GLU A 683 -27.63 -49.28 -7.81
C GLU A 683 -27.46 -47.94 -8.54
N LEU A 684 -27.63 -47.90 -9.86
CA LEU A 684 -27.55 -46.67 -10.66
C LEU A 684 -28.54 -45.61 -10.15
N ILE A 685 -29.79 -46.00 -9.90
CA ILE A 685 -30.82 -45.11 -9.34
C ILE A 685 -30.44 -44.63 -7.92
N ASP A 686 -29.86 -45.48 -7.07
CA ASP A 686 -29.40 -45.08 -5.73
C ASP A 686 -28.27 -44.04 -5.80
N TRP A 687 -27.28 -44.25 -6.68
CA TRP A 687 -26.18 -43.33 -6.87
C TRP A 687 -26.64 -42.00 -7.48
N LEU A 688 -27.57 -42.01 -8.43
CA LEU A 688 -28.20 -40.78 -8.95
C LEU A 688 -28.96 -40.01 -7.86
N LYS A 689 -29.63 -40.71 -6.94
CA LYS A 689 -30.30 -40.10 -5.78
C LYS A 689 -29.28 -39.49 -4.81
N ARG A 690 -28.17 -40.18 -4.53
CA ARG A 690 -27.08 -39.68 -3.68
C ARG A 690 -26.49 -38.39 -4.27
N ILE A 691 -26.18 -38.38 -5.57
CA ILE A 691 -25.73 -37.18 -6.29
C ILE A 691 -26.74 -36.03 -6.14
N ALA A 692 -28.03 -36.28 -6.33
CA ALA A 692 -29.07 -35.26 -6.14
C ALA A 692 -29.16 -34.77 -4.68
N SER A 693 -28.88 -35.63 -3.70
CA SER A 693 -28.82 -35.28 -2.28
C SER A 693 -27.61 -34.39 -1.97
N ASN A 694 -26.41 -34.78 -2.41
CA ASN A 694 -25.19 -33.99 -2.23
C ASN A 694 -25.34 -32.60 -2.88
N ALA A 695 -25.89 -32.53 -4.10
CA ALA A 695 -26.20 -31.26 -4.74
C ALA A 695 -27.16 -30.40 -3.89
N THR A 696 -28.12 -31.03 -3.21
CA THR A 696 -29.07 -30.33 -2.32
C THR A 696 -28.44 -29.89 -1.00
N ASN A 697 -27.43 -30.59 -0.49
CA ASN A 697 -26.69 -30.19 0.71
C ASN A 697 -25.95 -28.87 0.50
N ILE A 698 -25.43 -28.62 -0.72
CA ILE A 698 -24.85 -27.33 -1.12
C ILE A 698 -25.83 -26.18 -0.84
N ALA A 699 -27.14 -26.38 -1.03
CA ALA A 699 -28.14 -25.35 -0.73
C ALA A 699 -28.58 -25.32 0.75
N ARG A 700 -28.54 -26.46 1.45
CA ARG A 700 -28.98 -26.57 2.85
C ARG A 700 -28.11 -25.78 3.81
N ILE A 701 -26.79 -25.78 3.60
CA ILE A 701 -25.86 -25.06 4.49
C ILE A 701 -26.21 -23.56 4.60
N PHE A 702 -26.60 -22.93 3.49
CA PHE A 702 -27.01 -21.53 3.48
C PHE A 702 -28.32 -21.28 4.23
N LEU A 703 -29.25 -22.25 4.23
CA LEU A 703 -30.50 -22.18 4.99
C LEU A 703 -30.24 -22.41 6.49
N GLU A 704 -29.39 -23.37 6.83
CA GLU A 704 -29.04 -23.73 8.22
C GLU A 704 -28.33 -22.58 8.94
N THR A 705 -27.30 -21.99 8.33
CA THR A 705 -26.61 -20.82 8.91
C THR A 705 -27.57 -19.66 9.16
N LYS A 706 -28.55 -19.44 8.27
CA LYS A 706 -29.57 -18.39 8.46
C LYS A 706 -30.47 -18.71 9.65
N HIS A 707 -30.97 -19.95 9.75
CA HIS A 707 -31.82 -20.38 10.85
C HIS A 707 -31.10 -20.35 12.20
N GLU A 708 -29.81 -20.69 12.22
CA GLU A 708 -28.98 -20.58 13.40
C GLU A 708 -28.82 -19.11 13.85
N LYS A 709 -28.56 -18.19 12.92
CA LYS A 709 -28.54 -16.75 13.21
C LYS A 709 -29.88 -16.25 13.73
N GLU A 710 -31.00 -16.66 13.12
CA GLU A 710 -32.34 -16.31 13.59
C GLU A 710 -32.64 -16.86 15.00
N ARG A 711 -32.18 -18.07 15.30
CA ARG A 711 -32.32 -18.71 16.61
C ARG A 711 -31.47 -18.01 17.68
N LEU A 712 -30.21 -17.69 17.37
CA LEU A 712 -29.30 -16.95 18.26
C LEU A 712 -29.81 -15.53 18.54
N ALA A 713 -30.37 -14.86 17.52
CA ALA A 713 -31.01 -13.56 17.68
C ALA A 713 -32.23 -13.64 18.63
N LYS A 714 -33.08 -14.66 18.47
CA LYS A 714 -34.22 -14.91 19.38
C LYS A 714 -33.78 -15.25 20.80
N GLN A 715 -32.70 -16.01 20.98
CA GLN A 715 -32.13 -16.30 22.30
C GLN A 715 -31.58 -15.05 22.98
N LYS A 716 -30.89 -14.16 22.24
CA LYS A 716 -30.40 -12.87 22.78
C LYS A 716 -31.55 -11.97 23.22
N VAL A 717 -32.64 -11.90 22.44
CA VAL A 717 -33.84 -11.14 22.81
C VAL A 717 -34.50 -11.73 24.06
N ASN A 718 -34.61 -13.05 24.14
CA ASN A 718 -35.17 -13.72 25.32
C ASN A 718 -34.31 -13.56 26.58
N LEU A 719 -32.98 -13.55 26.45
CA LEU A 719 -32.06 -13.28 27.55
C LEU A 719 -32.18 -11.81 28.02
N SER A 720 -32.27 -10.86 27.09
CA SER A 720 -32.51 -9.44 27.46
C SER A 720 -33.89 -9.22 28.10
N HIS A 721 -34.91 -9.98 27.71
CA HIS A 721 -36.21 -9.93 28.39
C HIS A 721 -36.18 -10.59 29.77
N LYS A 722 -35.37 -11.64 29.96
CA LYS A 722 -35.22 -12.31 31.24
C LYS A 722 -34.46 -11.46 32.26
N GLU A 723 -33.44 -10.72 31.82
CA GLU A 723 -32.75 -9.71 32.65
C GLU A 723 -33.67 -8.55 33.06
N ILE A 724 -34.62 -8.15 32.21
CA ILE A 724 -35.61 -7.10 32.54
C ILE A 724 -36.71 -7.63 33.50
N THR A 725 -37.03 -8.92 33.48
CA THR A 725 -37.99 -9.51 34.43
C THR A 725 -37.37 -9.84 35.78
N ASP A 726 -36.11 -10.25 35.83
CA ASP A 726 -35.41 -10.55 37.10
C ASP A 726 -35.06 -9.26 37.89
N ASP A 727 -34.96 -8.09 37.23
CA ASP A 727 -34.77 -6.79 37.91
C ASP A 727 -36.07 -6.23 38.56
N ASN A 728 -37.25 -6.81 38.27
CA ASN A 728 -38.52 -6.39 38.86
C ASN A 728 -38.98 -7.26 40.05
N ASP A 729 -38.27 -8.33 40.40
CA ASP A 729 -38.54 -9.18 41.55
C ASP A 729 -37.61 -8.88 42.75
N ILE A 730 -37.31 -7.61 42.99
CA ILE A 730 -36.75 -7.17 44.28
C ILE A 730 -37.89 -7.13 45.31
N TYR A 731 -38.05 -8.27 45.97
CA TYR A 731 -38.77 -8.47 47.23
C TYR A 731 -38.39 -7.37 48.25
N TYR A 732 -39.37 -6.55 48.65
CA TYR A 732 -39.29 -5.76 49.88
C TYR A 732 -39.54 -6.70 51.08
N PRO A 733 -38.63 -6.80 52.07
CA PRO A 733 -38.94 -7.51 53.30
C PRO A 733 -39.68 -6.56 54.27
N SER A 734 -40.73 -7.10 54.90
CA SER A 734 -41.26 -6.62 56.19
C SER A 734 -40.71 -7.47 57.32
#